data_AF-A0A183UY96-F1
#
_entry.id   AF-A0A183UY96-F1
#
_cell.length_a   1.000
_cell.length_b   1.000
_cell.length_c   1.000
_cell.angle_alpha   90.00
_cell.angle_beta   90.00
_cell.angle_gamma   90.00
#
_symmetry.space_group_name_H-M   'P 1'
#
loop_
_entity.id
_entity.type
_entity.pdbx_description
1 polymer ?
#
loop_
_entity_poly.entity_id
_entity_poly.type
_entity_poly.pdbx_seq_one_letter_code
_entity_poly.pdbx_strand_id
1 'polypeptide(L)'
;MNAEFLLFVLIAIHSSNICAKQMKFLFYSPSLGHSHLQFVGTLADFIVDAGHIAHVLIPDLGPHLKENGTAKAQRVIRITPSRPSPYTQFDLVKNAFMANVTSFDSKSFQMLTNMSLMLCEDILNDDRLIDELRAERYDLGFTELYDYCPLGILHHVGVKSIALLSAVSISDLLADSFGLPSPSSYVISWYKPFISAPELSFLERLENFVSVTAMRIIHLPQMLMTENMMFRRLLGPNFPDLRLLARNASAAFINTLHIFDLPRPISSKVIFIGGISVKKPSTLSKQFSDILDRPNSRVVLFSLGSITRTKAISFELKLAFLEAFAHFPEYDFIMKLDVDPESAKLIAKYRNVHYFKWIDQVNILKHPSTKAFITHAGANSMIEAMFSAVPLVCIPLFGDQYYNAVVATRKNVAVFVDKTTITSDKLIDALDKVLNDSRYAENSRILREKLEKYPLNSKELFIKWSEYLAEFGDFTDLNLMIVRLIVIAWSLLFVSHGLKILVYQTALSRSHLMYSGGLVDILVDARHEVHKLIANWNPTISDNGTKKATSVYRFTLSKPSPWLKINHFSEPFEAKVINYHMDSREAALHWQTIAEFCKEMLADEKLLHWLQNSNFDIAISTTYDFCVFGLFHVAKIKPVIGFLVTPISDIVLYALGISNPASYTQDSFYPSDNGDQMTYLQRVNNLYTRTLMQQIYIPRFIAMQDEIFHGKFGKRMPSLQTLFSQMSYIFVNAHPLVDYPRPLSHKSIFIGGIQLNDAGQLPQEFDRVLSMRPDGAVLVSFGSTALTSKMPKNLKRIFLEVFAAFPQLTFFWKFDEPHDKSSFTNISNVYMAKWLPQKQLLGDKRMKAFITHVGLNSLMESIHEGVPLVGIPLFADQLHNAGIIRKRQIGIVIDKRNITVENLRNSLNDVLYNDRYRQTAKMLSAMIRKNPNNPTKTFLKYVEFAAQFPNVGEYLQLQSTNLSSVEYFCIDIIVPFIFIAITLLYFCFKALLIILAKCMQREAKDKFE
;
A
#
# COMPACT_ATOMS: atom_id res chain seq x y z
N MET A 1 -25.08 -17.17 -49.07
CA MET A 1 -25.03 -16.27 -47.91
C MET A 1 -23.91 -15.27 -48.13
N ASN A 2 -24.16 -13.97 -47.98
CA ASN A 2 -23.16 -12.94 -48.27
C ASN A 2 -22.18 -12.77 -47.10
N ALA A 3 -20.90 -12.49 -47.40
CA ALA A 3 -19.85 -12.33 -46.39
C ALA A 3 -20.13 -11.15 -45.45
N GLU A 4 -20.73 -10.07 -45.97
CA GLU A 4 -21.16 -8.90 -45.20
C GLU A 4 -22.23 -9.25 -44.17
N PHE A 5 -23.16 -10.15 -44.50
CA PHE A 5 -24.16 -10.63 -43.53
C PHE A 5 -23.52 -11.49 -42.45
N LEU A 6 -22.53 -12.32 -42.79
CA LEU A 6 -21.76 -13.08 -41.81
C LEU A 6 -20.96 -12.15 -40.89
N LEU A 7 -20.35 -11.10 -41.44
CA LEU A 7 -19.64 -10.07 -40.68
C LEU A 7 -20.58 -9.27 -39.77
N PHE A 8 -21.76 -8.88 -40.26
CA PHE A 8 -22.77 -8.17 -39.46
C PHE A 8 -23.32 -9.05 -38.33
N VAL A 9 -23.56 -10.34 -38.58
CA VAL A 9 -23.95 -11.32 -37.56
C VAL A 9 -22.81 -11.57 -36.55
N LEU A 10 -21.55 -11.64 -37.00
CA LEU A 10 -20.39 -11.77 -36.10
C LEU A 10 -20.18 -10.51 -35.25
N ILE A 11 -20.34 -9.31 -35.82
CA ILE A 11 -20.32 -8.04 -35.07
C ILE A 11 -21.48 -7.99 -34.08
N ALA A 12 -22.69 -8.38 -34.47
CA ALA A 12 -23.85 -8.46 -33.59
C ALA A 12 -23.58 -9.43 -32.41
N ILE A 13 -23.06 -10.63 -32.69
CA ILE A 13 -22.71 -11.64 -31.68
C ILE A 13 -21.54 -11.19 -30.80
N HIS A 14 -20.57 -10.42 -31.32
CA HIS A 14 -19.54 -9.80 -30.47
C HIS A 14 -20.16 -8.71 -29.58
N SER A 15 -20.98 -7.81 -30.12
CA SER A 15 -21.62 -6.75 -29.36
C SER A 15 -22.57 -7.27 -28.26
N SER A 16 -23.30 -8.35 -28.51
CA SER A 16 -24.14 -9.00 -27.48
C SER A 16 -23.36 -9.71 -26.39
N ASN A 17 -22.10 -10.09 -26.64
CA ASN A 17 -21.17 -10.61 -25.62
C ASN A 17 -20.32 -9.52 -24.94
N ILE A 18 -20.39 -8.27 -25.40
CA ILE A 18 -19.76 -7.08 -24.75
C ILE A 18 -20.86 -6.13 -24.26
N CYS A 19 -21.98 -6.67 -23.78
CA CYS A 19 -22.90 -5.92 -22.92
C CYS A 19 -22.30 -5.88 -21.50
N ALA A 20 -21.46 -4.88 -21.22
CA ALA A 20 -21.02 -4.62 -19.85
C ALA A 20 -22.25 -4.45 -18.95
N LYS A 21 -22.30 -5.16 -17.81
CA LYS A 21 -23.44 -5.08 -16.89
C LYS A 21 -23.54 -3.63 -16.38
N GLN A 22 -24.62 -2.94 -16.72
CA GLN A 22 -24.93 -1.63 -16.15
C GLN A 22 -25.11 -1.78 -14.63
N MET A 23 -24.26 -1.09 -13.87
CA MET A 23 -24.25 -1.09 -12.40
C MET A 23 -24.91 0.18 -11.87
N LYS A 24 -25.41 0.14 -10.63
CA LYS A 24 -26.02 1.31 -9.96
C LYS A 24 -25.23 1.73 -8.72
N PHE A 25 -24.86 3.01 -8.66
CA PHE A 25 -24.01 3.59 -7.63
C PHE A 25 -24.75 4.69 -6.84
N LEU A 26 -24.51 4.77 -5.53
CA LEU A 26 -25.03 5.83 -4.66
C LEU A 26 -23.88 6.65 -4.05
N PHE A 27 -23.88 7.96 -4.27
CA PHE A 27 -22.90 8.89 -3.71
C PHE A 27 -23.52 9.70 -2.58
N TYR A 28 -23.01 9.55 -1.37
CA TYR A 28 -23.30 10.45 -0.25
C TYR A 28 -22.32 11.63 -0.27
N SER A 29 -22.82 12.84 -0.49
CA SER A 29 -22.03 14.07 -0.67
C SER A 29 -22.60 15.22 0.18
N PRO A 30 -22.15 15.39 1.43
CA PRO A 30 -22.66 16.42 2.31
C PRO A 30 -22.18 17.83 1.87
N SER A 31 -23.01 18.86 2.02
CA SER A 31 -22.70 20.23 1.54
C SER A 31 -21.72 20.99 2.44
N LEU A 32 -20.53 20.41 2.67
CA LEU A 32 -19.43 21.02 3.45
C LEU A 32 -18.82 22.23 2.74
N GLY A 33 -18.65 22.16 1.41
CA GLY A 33 -18.01 23.18 0.60
C GLY A 33 -18.09 22.88 -0.90
N HIS A 34 -18.03 23.93 -1.73
CA HIS A 34 -18.03 23.87 -3.21
C HIS A 34 -17.06 22.80 -3.78
N SER A 35 -15.86 22.72 -3.19
CA SER A 35 -14.81 21.76 -3.57
C SER A 35 -15.20 20.30 -3.40
N HIS A 36 -15.97 19.97 -2.36
CA HIS A 36 -16.42 18.61 -2.03
C HIS A 36 -17.55 18.18 -2.96
N LEU A 37 -18.58 19.02 -3.09
CA LEU A 37 -19.67 18.82 -4.03
C LEU A 37 -19.15 18.65 -5.47
N GLN A 38 -18.24 19.53 -5.92
CA GLN A 38 -17.63 19.40 -7.25
C GLN A 38 -16.79 18.12 -7.40
N PHE A 39 -16.02 17.71 -6.38
CA PHE A 39 -15.22 16.49 -6.42
C PHE A 39 -16.13 15.25 -6.58
N VAL A 40 -17.04 15.02 -5.63
CA VAL A 40 -17.94 13.86 -5.63
C VAL A 40 -18.87 13.88 -6.84
N GLY A 41 -19.36 15.05 -7.24
CA GLY A 41 -20.17 15.21 -8.46
C GLY A 41 -19.41 14.91 -9.76
N THR A 42 -18.11 15.21 -9.84
CA THR A 42 -17.26 14.80 -10.97
C THR A 42 -17.10 13.27 -11.02
N LEU A 43 -17.00 12.61 -9.86
CA LEU A 43 -16.94 11.14 -9.80
C LEU A 43 -18.26 10.50 -10.26
N ALA A 44 -19.40 11.04 -9.82
CA ALA A 44 -20.72 10.62 -10.30
C ALA A 44 -20.85 10.79 -11.82
N ASP A 45 -20.46 11.95 -12.37
CA ASP A 45 -20.45 12.20 -13.81
C ASP A 45 -19.54 11.24 -14.59
N PHE A 46 -18.47 10.73 -13.97
CA PHE A 46 -17.56 9.76 -14.58
C PHE A 46 -18.07 8.31 -14.53
N ILE A 47 -18.91 7.96 -13.55
CA ILE A 47 -19.69 6.72 -13.55
C ILE A 47 -20.75 6.77 -14.67
N VAL A 48 -21.44 7.89 -14.86
CA VAL A 48 -22.41 8.04 -15.96
C VAL A 48 -21.73 8.00 -17.33
N ASP A 49 -20.56 8.62 -17.49
CA ASP A 49 -19.75 8.51 -18.71
C ASP A 49 -19.30 7.08 -19.04
N ALA A 50 -19.26 6.17 -18.06
CA ALA A 50 -18.95 4.75 -18.26
C ALA A 50 -20.17 3.91 -18.67
N GLY A 51 -21.36 4.52 -18.78
CA GLY A 51 -22.61 3.84 -19.10
C GLY A 51 -23.40 3.33 -17.88
N HIS A 52 -22.97 3.69 -16.67
CA HIS A 52 -23.59 3.25 -15.41
C HIS A 52 -24.60 4.28 -14.86
N ILE A 53 -25.35 3.87 -13.82
CA ILE A 53 -26.32 4.75 -13.14
C ILE A 53 -25.69 5.29 -11.85
N ALA A 54 -25.69 6.60 -11.66
CA ALA A 54 -25.21 7.27 -10.45
C ALA A 54 -26.31 8.14 -9.84
N HIS A 55 -26.65 7.87 -8.58
CA HIS A 55 -27.54 8.72 -7.77
C HIS A 55 -26.71 9.46 -6.71
N VAL A 56 -27.06 10.70 -6.39
CA VAL A 56 -26.35 11.52 -5.38
C VAL A 56 -27.31 11.95 -4.27
N LEU A 57 -26.95 11.67 -3.02
CA LEU A 57 -27.64 12.09 -1.81
C LEU A 57 -26.83 13.21 -1.13
N ILE A 58 -27.46 14.38 -0.95
CA ILE A 58 -26.83 15.61 -0.46
C ILE A 58 -27.48 16.07 0.85
N PRO A 59 -26.94 15.66 2.02
CA PRO A 59 -27.29 16.25 3.31
C PRO A 59 -26.82 17.71 3.39
N ASP A 60 -27.72 18.62 3.76
CA ASP A 60 -27.49 20.06 3.62
C ASP A 60 -26.86 20.72 4.87
N LEU A 61 -25.59 20.38 5.15
CA LEU A 61 -24.81 20.98 6.24
C LEU A 61 -24.63 22.49 6.08
N GLY A 62 -24.33 22.94 4.86
CA GLY A 62 -24.02 24.33 4.49
C GLY A 62 -25.13 24.97 3.67
N PRO A 63 -26.21 25.53 4.27
CA PRO A 63 -27.46 25.93 3.60
C PRO A 63 -27.34 27.10 2.58
N HIS A 64 -26.15 27.61 2.36
CA HIS A 64 -25.84 28.62 1.33
C HIS A 64 -25.39 27.99 0.00
N LEU A 65 -24.91 26.74 0.02
CA LEU A 65 -24.38 26.02 -1.13
C LEU A 65 -25.49 25.30 -1.87
N LYS A 66 -26.18 25.98 -2.80
CA LYS A 66 -27.34 25.46 -3.54
C LYS A 66 -27.03 24.58 -4.77
N GLU A 67 -25.78 24.19 -4.95
CA GLU A 67 -25.30 23.44 -6.13
C GLU A 67 -25.28 21.92 -5.90
N ASN A 68 -25.43 21.13 -6.96
CA ASN A 68 -25.41 19.67 -6.87
C ASN A 68 -24.02 19.05 -7.14
N GLY A 69 -23.07 19.82 -7.67
CA GLY A 69 -21.72 19.37 -8.02
C GLY A 69 -21.63 18.47 -9.26
N THR A 70 -22.60 17.58 -9.48
CA THR A 70 -22.80 16.73 -10.67
C THR A 70 -23.61 17.47 -11.74
N ALA A 71 -23.36 17.15 -13.01
CA ALA A 71 -24.16 17.58 -14.16
C ALA A 71 -24.88 16.42 -14.89
N LYS A 72 -24.58 15.15 -14.55
CA LYS A 72 -25.05 13.97 -15.30
C LYS A 72 -25.74 12.89 -14.45
N ALA A 73 -25.64 12.93 -13.12
CA ALA A 73 -26.28 11.93 -12.25
C ALA A 73 -27.79 11.85 -12.52
N GLN A 74 -28.30 10.64 -12.72
CA GLN A 74 -29.70 10.42 -13.11
C GLN A 74 -30.72 10.81 -12.02
N ARG A 75 -30.28 10.88 -10.76
CA ARG A 75 -31.08 11.32 -9.62
C ARG A 75 -30.22 12.07 -8.62
N VAL A 76 -30.67 13.26 -8.19
CA VAL A 76 -30.09 13.98 -7.05
C VAL A 76 -31.17 14.17 -6.00
N ILE A 77 -30.87 13.80 -4.76
CA ILE A 77 -31.75 13.91 -3.59
C ILE A 77 -31.03 14.84 -2.61
N ARG A 78 -31.71 15.88 -2.10
CA ARG A 78 -31.11 16.86 -1.18
C ARG A 78 -31.95 16.94 0.09
N ILE A 79 -31.32 16.74 1.25
CA ILE A 79 -31.98 16.62 2.55
C ILE A 79 -31.64 17.85 3.40
N THR A 80 -32.63 18.72 3.57
CA THR A 80 -32.56 19.89 4.46
C THR A 80 -32.67 19.42 5.91
N PRO A 81 -31.82 19.92 6.85
CA PRO A 81 -31.93 19.55 8.26
C PRO A 81 -33.24 20.04 8.88
N SER A 82 -33.80 19.25 9.81
CA SER A 82 -35.07 19.57 10.51
C SER A 82 -34.96 20.78 11.46
N ARG A 83 -33.74 21.20 11.79
CA ARG A 83 -33.43 22.32 12.70
C ARG A 83 -32.34 23.21 12.09
N PRO A 84 -32.25 24.50 12.46
CA PRO A 84 -31.26 25.41 11.89
C PRO A 84 -29.81 24.93 12.09
N SER A 85 -29.13 24.60 10.99
CA SER A 85 -27.71 24.19 11.01
C SER A 85 -26.84 25.30 11.62
N PRO A 86 -26.04 24.99 12.68
CA PRO A 86 -25.14 25.95 13.28
C PRO A 86 -23.89 26.27 12.42
N TYR A 87 -23.79 25.79 11.17
CA TYR A 87 -22.70 26.06 10.22
C TYR A 87 -22.23 27.53 10.20
N THR A 88 -23.18 28.48 10.22
CA THR A 88 -22.91 29.93 10.21
C THR A 88 -22.24 30.46 11.48
N GLN A 89 -22.29 29.69 12.57
CA GLN A 89 -21.71 30.02 13.87
C GLN A 89 -20.25 29.53 14.02
N PHE A 90 -19.71 28.76 13.06
CA PHE A 90 -18.30 28.38 13.08
C PHE A 90 -17.40 29.61 12.97
N ASP A 91 -16.37 29.70 13.82
CA ASP A 91 -15.54 30.90 13.88
C ASP A 91 -14.66 31.07 12.60
N LEU A 92 -14.27 29.96 11.95
CA LEU A 92 -13.66 29.97 10.60
C LEU A 92 -14.61 30.46 9.50
N VAL A 93 -15.93 30.21 9.64
CA VAL A 93 -16.95 30.70 8.71
C VAL A 93 -17.27 32.16 8.99
N LYS A 94 -17.12 32.65 10.23
CA LYS A 94 -17.25 34.08 10.59
C LYS A 94 -16.08 34.91 10.08
N ASN A 95 -14.86 34.59 10.55
CA ASN A 95 -13.64 35.32 10.19
C ASN A 95 -12.41 34.40 10.25
N ALA A 96 -12.07 33.82 9.11
CA ALA A 96 -10.88 32.98 8.91
C ALA A 96 -9.54 33.70 9.13
N PHE A 97 -9.50 35.03 9.24
CA PHE A 97 -8.27 35.81 9.43
C PHE A 97 -7.89 35.98 10.91
N MET A 98 -8.75 35.59 11.85
CA MET A 98 -8.43 35.67 13.28
C MET A 98 -7.26 34.74 13.66
N ALA A 99 -6.35 35.24 14.49
CA ALA A 99 -5.10 34.56 14.84
C ALA A 99 -5.29 33.27 15.66
N ASN A 100 -6.39 33.14 16.39
CA ASN A 100 -6.76 31.91 17.11
C ASN A 100 -7.44 30.85 16.24
N VAL A 101 -7.78 31.16 14.97
CA VAL A 101 -8.52 30.28 14.06
C VAL A 101 -7.56 29.62 13.07
N THR A 102 -6.55 28.88 13.55
CA THR A 102 -5.56 28.20 12.69
C THR A 102 -5.93 26.74 12.41
N SER A 103 -6.68 26.10 13.31
CA SER A 103 -7.07 24.69 13.24
C SER A 103 -8.54 24.47 13.59
N PHE A 104 -9.03 23.25 13.34
CA PHE A 104 -10.25 22.77 14.00
C PHE A 104 -9.94 22.49 15.47
N ASP A 105 -10.40 23.35 16.36
CA ASP A 105 -10.34 23.14 17.80
C ASP A 105 -11.39 22.12 18.28
N SER A 106 -11.30 21.69 19.54
CA SER A 106 -12.22 20.71 20.13
C SER A 106 -13.69 21.12 20.02
N LYS A 107 -13.97 22.43 20.14
CA LYS A 107 -15.31 23.02 19.96
C LYS A 107 -15.78 22.85 18.52
N SER A 108 -14.96 23.23 17.52
CA SER A 108 -15.28 23.07 16.10
C SER A 108 -15.47 21.61 15.69
N PHE A 109 -14.69 20.68 16.25
CA PHE A 109 -14.87 19.24 16.02
C PHE A 109 -16.19 18.71 16.62
N GLN A 110 -16.49 19.06 17.87
CA GLN A 110 -17.75 18.67 18.51
C GLN A 110 -18.97 19.28 17.78
N MET A 111 -18.84 20.51 17.30
CA MET A 111 -19.86 21.21 16.54
C MET A 111 -20.12 20.57 15.16
N LEU A 112 -19.08 20.11 14.47
CA LEU A 112 -19.21 19.32 13.23
C LEU A 112 -19.89 17.97 13.52
N THR A 113 -19.45 17.28 14.57
CA THR A 113 -20.03 15.98 15.01
C THR A 113 -21.53 16.12 15.29
N ASN A 114 -21.93 17.16 16.03
CA ASN A 114 -23.34 17.43 16.34
C ASN A 114 -24.18 17.75 15.08
N MET A 115 -23.58 18.37 14.06
CA MET A 115 -24.25 18.66 12.80
C MET A 115 -24.45 17.39 11.95
N SER A 116 -23.43 16.55 11.81
CA SER A 116 -23.55 15.26 11.12
C SER A 116 -24.57 14.36 11.82
N LEU A 117 -24.53 14.27 13.15
CA LEU A 117 -25.51 13.52 13.95
C LEU A 117 -26.96 13.97 13.69
N MET A 118 -27.21 15.28 13.63
CA MET A 118 -28.55 15.84 13.38
C MET A 118 -29.08 15.42 12.00
N LEU A 119 -28.31 15.61 10.93
CA LEU A 119 -28.72 15.18 9.59
C LEU A 119 -28.79 13.66 9.46
N CYS A 120 -27.98 12.91 10.22
CA CYS A 120 -28.09 11.46 10.28
C CYS A 120 -29.43 11.02 10.88
N GLU A 121 -29.82 11.61 12.00
CA GLU A 121 -31.10 11.36 12.65
C GLU A 121 -32.27 11.81 11.77
N ASP A 122 -32.16 12.94 11.06
CA ASP A 122 -33.18 13.38 10.08
C ASP A 122 -33.35 12.36 8.93
N ILE A 123 -32.25 11.82 8.36
CA ILE A 123 -32.30 10.83 7.28
C ILE A 123 -32.83 9.47 7.77
N LEU A 124 -32.47 9.05 8.98
CA LEU A 124 -32.87 7.75 9.54
C LEU A 124 -34.32 7.71 10.05
N ASN A 125 -34.96 8.86 10.26
CA ASN A 125 -36.40 8.95 10.57
C ASN A 125 -37.28 9.16 9.31
N ASP A 126 -36.69 9.32 8.13
CA ASP A 126 -37.43 9.35 6.86
C ASP A 126 -37.52 7.93 6.28
N ASP A 127 -38.42 7.11 6.86
CA ASP A 127 -38.71 5.74 6.41
C ASP A 127 -38.96 5.67 4.89
N ARG A 128 -39.64 6.68 4.35
CA ARG A 128 -39.94 6.78 2.93
C ARG A 128 -38.67 6.94 2.10
N LEU A 129 -37.77 7.85 2.46
CA LEU A 129 -36.48 8.01 1.80
C LEU A 129 -35.65 6.72 1.88
N ILE A 130 -35.63 6.09 3.05
CA ILE A 130 -34.89 4.84 3.27
C ILE A 130 -35.43 3.71 2.38
N ASP A 131 -36.76 3.54 2.26
CA ASP A 131 -37.36 2.53 1.37
C ASP A 131 -37.23 2.89 -0.12
N GLU A 132 -37.35 4.18 -0.49
CA GLU A 132 -37.06 4.63 -1.85
C GLU A 132 -35.59 4.34 -2.25
N LEU A 133 -34.63 4.49 -1.34
CA LEU A 133 -33.23 4.14 -1.57
C LEU A 133 -33.00 2.62 -1.57
N ARG A 134 -33.66 1.87 -0.69
CA ARG A 134 -33.56 0.41 -0.59
C ARG A 134 -34.11 -0.30 -1.82
N ALA A 135 -35.19 0.22 -2.41
CA ALA A 135 -35.78 -0.27 -3.65
C ALA A 135 -34.82 -0.20 -4.85
N GLU A 136 -33.87 0.75 -4.84
CA GLU A 136 -32.97 1.01 -5.98
C GLU A 136 -31.87 -0.06 -6.15
N ARG A 137 -31.51 -0.79 -5.08
CA ARG A 137 -30.54 -1.91 -5.06
C ARG A 137 -29.16 -1.55 -5.65
N TYR A 138 -28.45 -0.64 -4.98
CA TYR A 138 -27.12 -0.19 -5.39
C TYR A 138 -26.02 -1.27 -5.25
N ASP A 139 -25.20 -1.44 -6.29
CA ASP A 139 -24.05 -2.36 -6.32
C ASP A 139 -22.85 -1.83 -5.48
N LEU A 140 -22.66 -0.50 -5.43
CA LEU A 140 -21.60 0.16 -4.65
C LEU A 140 -22.05 1.55 -4.17
N GLY A 141 -21.77 1.86 -2.91
CA GLY A 141 -21.97 3.15 -2.28
C GLY A 141 -20.64 3.89 -2.08
N PHE A 142 -20.68 5.22 -2.20
CA PHE A 142 -19.57 6.11 -1.93
C PHE A 142 -19.93 7.09 -0.83
N THR A 143 -18.99 7.42 0.05
CA THR A 143 -19.11 8.55 0.99
C THR A 143 -17.76 9.19 1.26
N GLU A 144 -17.71 10.51 1.39
CA GLU A 144 -16.57 11.14 2.05
C GLU A 144 -16.56 10.77 3.55
N LEU A 145 -15.38 10.47 4.11
CA LEU A 145 -15.25 10.03 5.50
C LEU A 145 -14.78 11.18 6.42
N TYR A 146 -15.75 11.97 6.89
CA TYR A 146 -15.57 13.01 7.92
C TYR A 146 -16.18 12.64 9.27
N ASP A 147 -17.11 11.69 9.27
CA ASP A 147 -17.74 11.04 10.43
C ASP A 147 -18.20 9.63 10.00
N TYR A 148 -18.74 8.80 10.90
CA TYR A 148 -19.10 7.41 10.55
C TYR A 148 -20.57 7.22 10.16
N CYS A 149 -21.44 8.22 10.30
CA CYS A 149 -22.87 8.11 10.01
C CYS A 149 -23.19 7.56 8.59
N PRO A 150 -22.57 8.06 7.50
CA PRO A 150 -22.93 7.66 6.14
C PRO A 150 -22.74 6.16 5.88
N LEU A 151 -21.78 5.54 6.58
CA LEU A 151 -21.52 4.11 6.50
C LEU A 151 -22.69 3.31 7.06
N GLY A 152 -23.28 3.78 8.16
CA GLY A 152 -24.48 3.20 8.74
C GLY A 152 -25.71 3.41 7.85
N ILE A 153 -25.88 4.60 7.25
CA ILE A 153 -26.97 4.86 6.28
C ILE A 153 -26.85 3.92 5.07
N LEU A 154 -25.68 3.88 4.40
CA LEU A 154 -25.44 3.01 3.24
C LEU A 154 -25.64 1.52 3.59
N HIS A 155 -25.23 1.10 4.78
CA HIS A 155 -25.49 -0.26 5.28
C HIS A 155 -26.99 -0.53 5.51
N HIS A 156 -27.73 0.39 6.13
CA HIS A 156 -29.16 0.23 6.41
C HIS A 156 -30.05 0.29 5.14
N VAL A 157 -29.63 1.06 4.14
CA VAL A 157 -30.21 1.06 2.78
C VAL A 157 -29.98 -0.30 2.07
N GLY A 158 -29.02 -1.11 2.53
CA GLY A 158 -28.72 -2.42 1.95
C GLY A 158 -27.81 -2.34 0.72
N VAL A 159 -26.94 -1.34 0.65
CA VAL A 159 -25.96 -1.21 -0.44
C VAL A 159 -24.94 -2.33 -0.35
N LYS A 160 -24.70 -3.04 -1.47
CA LYS A 160 -23.91 -4.28 -1.52
C LYS A 160 -22.43 -4.10 -1.10
N SER A 161 -21.85 -2.96 -1.42
CA SER A 161 -20.42 -2.63 -1.23
C SER A 161 -20.28 -1.16 -0.85
N ILE A 162 -19.26 -0.77 -0.10
CA ILE A 162 -19.05 0.64 0.29
C ILE A 162 -17.59 1.02 0.09
N ALA A 163 -17.32 2.13 -0.61
CA ALA A 163 -16.02 2.75 -0.74
C ALA A 163 -15.99 4.16 -0.13
N LEU A 164 -14.85 4.52 0.44
CA LEU A 164 -14.62 5.85 1.00
C LEU A 164 -14.11 6.81 -0.08
N LEU A 165 -14.39 8.09 0.11
CA LEU A 165 -13.85 9.21 -0.65
C LEU A 165 -13.11 10.17 0.28
N SER A 166 -12.17 10.95 -0.27
CA SER A 166 -11.56 12.10 0.37
C SER A 166 -11.20 13.14 -0.67
N ALA A 167 -11.83 14.33 -0.64
CA ALA A 167 -11.49 15.45 -1.53
C ALA A 167 -10.11 16.08 -1.24
N VAL A 168 -9.44 15.66 -0.16
CA VAL A 168 -8.09 16.11 0.26
C VAL A 168 -7.19 14.90 0.61
N SER A 169 -5.99 15.14 1.15
CA SER A 169 -5.07 14.07 1.61
C SER A 169 -5.67 13.21 2.76
N ILE A 170 -4.99 12.11 3.10
CA ILE A 170 -5.50 11.11 4.05
C ILE A 170 -5.70 11.73 5.46
N SER A 171 -6.96 11.88 5.89
CA SER A 171 -7.32 12.39 7.21
C SER A 171 -6.95 11.41 8.34
N ASP A 172 -6.87 11.91 9.59
CA ASP A 172 -6.60 11.04 10.75
C ASP A 172 -7.75 10.05 11.05
N LEU A 173 -9.01 10.40 10.69
CA LEU A 173 -10.17 9.50 10.77
C LEU A 173 -10.08 8.37 9.73
N LEU A 174 -9.74 8.67 8.48
CA LEU A 174 -9.55 7.66 7.43
C LEU A 174 -8.36 6.77 7.76
N ALA A 175 -7.26 7.36 8.25
CA ALA A 175 -6.11 6.62 8.74
C ALA A 175 -6.46 5.68 9.91
N ASP A 176 -7.23 6.13 10.90
CA ASP A 176 -7.66 5.24 11.99
C ASP A 176 -8.55 4.09 11.48
N SER A 177 -9.58 4.44 10.71
CA SER A 177 -10.57 3.51 10.17
C SER A 177 -9.93 2.39 9.34
N PHE A 178 -9.05 2.73 8.40
CA PHE A 178 -8.38 1.76 7.52
C PHE A 178 -7.16 1.08 8.14
N GLY A 179 -6.84 1.36 9.41
CA GLY A 179 -5.65 0.80 10.00
C GLY A 179 -4.36 1.37 9.39
N LEU A 180 -4.32 2.62 8.91
CA LEU A 180 -3.11 3.32 8.41
C LEU A 180 -2.43 4.15 9.51
N PRO A 181 -1.08 4.21 9.62
CA PRO A 181 -0.43 4.92 10.72
C PRO A 181 -0.33 6.42 10.50
N SER A 182 -0.20 7.10 11.63
CA SER A 182 0.49 8.39 11.72
C SER A 182 1.49 8.22 12.86
N PRO A 183 2.78 7.88 12.60
CA PRO A 183 3.84 7.95 13.58
C PRO A 183 4.18 9.43 13.74
N SER A 184 3.85 10.00 14.88
CA SER A 184 3.83 11.45 15.11
C SER A 184 5.23 12.10 15.15
N SER A 185 6.29 11.32 15.03
CA SER A 185 7.64 11.82 14.76
C SER A 185 7.81 12.41 13.36
N TYR A 186 6.96 12.05 12.38
CA TYR A 186 7.07 12.56 10.99
C TYR A 186 5.74 12.70 10.23
N VAL A 187 4.71 11.91 10.55
CA VAL A 187 3.36 12.13 9.97
C VAL A 187 2.63 13.15 10.83
N ILE A 188 2.52 14.37 10.31
CA ILE A 188 1.71 15.43 10.90
C ILE A 188 0.22 15.12 10.81
N SER A 189 -0.53 15.57 11.82
CA SER A 189 -1.99 15.54 11.78
C SER A 189 -2.55 16.58 10.81
N TRP A 190 -3.71 16.27 10.21
CA TRP A 190 -4.61 17.25 9.56
C TRP A 190 -4.90 18.44 10.49
N TYR A 191 -5.01 18.19 11.80
CA TYR A 191 -5.52 19.15 12.78
C TYR A 191 -4.47 20.14 13.26
N LYS A 192 -3.19 19.78 13.18
CA LYS A 192 -2.08 20.66 13.55
C LYS A 192 -0.83 20.34 12.70
N PRO A 193 -0.84 20.68 11.41
CA PRO A 193 0.33 20.59 10.55
C PRO A 193 1.36 21.68 10.90
N PHE A 194 2.65 21.36 10.73
CA PHE A 194 3.78 22.24 11.03
C PHE A 194 4.54 22.58 9.76
N ILE A 195 4.97 23.84 9.59
CA ILE A 195 5.60 24.29 8.33
C ILE A 195 6.94 23.58 8.04
N SER A 196 7.63 23.14 9.10
CA SER A 196 8.88 22.36 9.10
C SER A 196 8.74 20.92 8.59
N ALA A 197 7.52 20.39 8.50
CA ALA A 197 7.30 18.96 8.37
C ALA A 197 7.87 18.34 7.07
N PRO A 198 8.20 17.03 7.05
CA PRO A 198 8.23 16.12 8.19
C PRO A 198 9.50 16.27 9.07
N GLU A 199 10.35 17.25 8.80
CA GLU A 199 11.56 17.58 9.58
C GLU A 199 11.21 18.40 10.83
N LEU A 200 10.28 17.86 11.61
CA LEU A 200 9.79 18.46 12.85
C LEU A 200 10.91 18.58 13.89
N SER A 201 11.07 19.76 14.49
CA SER A 201 11.91 19.94 15.69
C SER A 201 11.37 19.14 16.88
N PHE A 202 12.16 19.01 17.95
CA PHE A 202 11.76 18.24 19.14
C PHE A 202 10.42 18.69 19.74
N LEU A 203 10.17 20.00 19.82
CA LEU A 203 8.93 20.56 20.36
C LEU A 203 7.74 20.29 19.42
N GLU A 204 7.92 20.45 18.11
CA GLU A 204 6.88 20.17 17.11
C GLU A 204 6.55 18.66 17.04
N ARG A 205 7.55 17.78 17.23
CA ARG A 205 7.32 16.32 17.37
C ARG A 205 6.49 16.00 18.61
N LEU A 206 6.78 16.63 19.75
CA LEU A 206 6.03 16.46 20.99
C LEU A 206 4.59 16.98 20.83
N GLU A 207 4.41 18.15 20.22
CA GLU A 207 3.10 18.75 20.02
C GLU A 207 2.26 18.00 18.97
N ASN A 208 2.88 17.47 17.90
CA ASN A 208 2.23 16.54 16.97
C ASN A 208 1.86 15.22 17.65
N PHE A 209 2.71 14.69 18.55
CA PHE A 209 2.39 13.51 19.35
C PHE A 209 1.15 13.74 20.23
N VAL A 210 1.09 14.88 20.94
CA VAL A 210 -0.09 15.24 21.75
C VAL A 210 -1.34 15.35 20.86
N SER A 211 -1.23 16.04 19.71
CA SER A 211 -2.35 16.29 18.79
C SER A 211 -2.91 14.99 18.20
N VAL A 212 -2.05 14.13 17.64
CA VAL A 212 -2.44 12.82 17.09
C VAL A 212 -3.01 11.89 18.17
N THR A 213 -2.48 11.96 19.39
CA THR A 213 -2.94 11.13 20.52
C THR A 213 -4.31 11.58 21.03
N ALA A 214 -4.53 12.89 21.21
CA ALA A 214 -5.83 13.44 21.59
C ALA A 214 -6.91 13.11 20.54
N MET A 215 -6.59 13.22 19.25
CA MET A 215 -7.50 12.84 18.16
C MET A 215 -7.91 11.37 18.26
N ARG A 216 -6.95 10.45 18.45
CA ARG A 216 -7.20 9.00 18.50
C ARG A 216 -7.85 8.49 19.78
N ILE A 217 -7.59 9.11 20.93
CA ILE A 217 -8.02 8.60 22.24
C ILE A 217 -9.27 9.34 22.77
N ILE A 218 -9.50 10.58 22.36
CA ILE A 218 -10.62 11.41 22.83
C ILE A 218 -11.64 11.63 21.70
N HIS A 219 -11.23 12.32 20.63
CA HIS A 219 -12.18 12.86 19.65
C HIS A 219 -12.84 11.78 18.77
N LEU A 220 -12.06 10.92 18.13
CA LEU A 220 -12.62 9.85 17.28
C LEU A 220 -13.45 8.82 18.07
N PRO A 221 -13.05 8.38 19.29
CA PRO A 221 -13.90 7.51 20.12
C PRO A 221 -15.19 8.17 20.60
N GLN A 222 -15.19 9.48 20.92
CA GLN A 222 -16.39 10.20 21.34
C GLN A 222 -17.42 10.35 20.21
N MET A 223 -16.96 10.70 19.00
CA MET A 223 -17.75 10.73 17.77
C MET A 223 -18.40 9.35 17.52
N LEU A 224 -17.56 8.31 17.43
CA LEU A 224 -17.98 6.93 17.20
C LEU A 224 -18.98 6.42 18.25
N MET A 225 -18.78 6.75 19.52
CA MET A 225 -19.68 6.34 20.60
C MET A 225 -21.06 6.99 20.44
N THR A 226 -21.11 8.30 20.19
CA THR A 226 -22.38 9.03 20.02
C THR A 226 -23.16 8.52 18.80
N GLU A 227 -22.48 8.29 17.69
CA GLU A 227 -23.09 7.76 16.45
C GLU A 227 -23.58 6.31 16.64
N ASN A 228 -22.75 5.41 17.19
CA ASN A 228 -23.18 4.04 17.53
C ASN A 228 -24.41 4.01 18.46
N MET A 229 -24.48 4.90 19.46
CA MET A 229 -25.63 4.98 20.36
C MET A 229 -26.91 5.43 19.63
N MET A 230 -26.80 6.43 18.74
CA MET A 230 -27.93 6.91 17.95
C MET A 230 -28.42 5.84 16.96
N PHE A 231 -27.52 5.17 16.23
CA PHE A 231 -27.88 4.05 15.34
C PHE A 231 -28.56 2.89 16.10
N ARG A 232 -28.05 2.50 17.27
CA ARG A 232 -28.65 1.44 18.10
C ARG A 232 -29.96 1.86 18.78
N ARG A 233 -30.19 3.18 18.97
CA ARG A 233 -31.47 3.74 19.45
C ARG A 233 -32.55 3.69 18.38
N LEU A 234 -32.23 4.10 17.15
CA LEU A 234 -33.22 4.19 16.06
C LEU A 234 -33.46 2.84 15.37
N LEU A 235 -32.41 2.06 15.13
CA LEU A 235 -32.47 0.83 14.32
C LEU A 235 -32.31 -0.47 15.15
N GLY A 236 -32.26 -0.34 16.49
CA GLY A 236 -32.20 -1.45 17.43
C GLY A 236 -30.79 -1.87 17.87
N PRO A 237 -30.68 -2.58 19.01
CA PRO A 237 -29.41 -2.79 19.73
C PRO A 237 -28.37 -3.63 18.95
N ASN A 238 -28.83 -4.43 17.98
CA ASN A 238 -27.98 -5.31 17.18
C ASN A 238 -27.33 -4.60 15.97
N PHE A 239 -27.55 -3.29 15.78
CA PHE A 239 -26.93 -2.56 14.68
C PHE A 239 -25.38 -2.62 14.77
N PRO A 240 -24.67 -2.98 13.67
CA PRO A 240 -23.23 -3.22 13.70
C PRO A 240 -22.45 -1.96 14.09
N ASP A 241 -21.25 -2.17 14.65
CA ASP A 241 -20.39 -1.06 15.02
C ASP A 241 -19.91 -0.28 13.79
N LEU A 242 -20.12 1.04 13.78
CA LEU A 242 -19.79 1.87 12.63
C LEU A 242 -18.29 1.87 12.28
N ARG A 243 -17.40 1.61 13.25
CA ARG A 243 -15.95 1.45 12.99
C ARG A 243 -15.63 0.11 12.33
N LEU A 244 -16.48 -0.91 12.52
CA LEU A 244 -16.38 -2.17 11.77
C LEU A 244 -16.83 -1.96 10.32
N LEU A 245 -17.91 -1.20 10.08
CA LEU A 245 -18.30 -0.80 8.73
C LEU A 245 -17.17 0.00 8.05
N ALA A 246 -16.55 0.95 8.76
CA ALA A 246 -15.45 1.77 8.23
C ALA A 246 -14.18 0.98 7.89
N ARG A 247 -13.88 -0.08 8.65
CA ARG A 247 -12.80 -1.04 8.34
C ARG A 247 -13.14 -1.89 7.13
N ASN A 248 -14.37 -2.40 7.09
CA ASN A 248 -14.83 -3.32 6.07
C ASN A 248 -15.04 -2.67 4.72
N ALA A 249 -15.28 -1.35 4.67
CA ALA A 249 -15.34 -0.56 3.44
C ALA A 249 -14.15 -0.90 2.51
N SER A 250 -14.48 -1.14 1.26
CA SER A 250 -13.72 -2.02 0.38
C SER A 250 -12.47 -1.33 -0.21
N ALA A 251 -12.55 -0.01 -0.43
CA ALA A 251 -11.41 0.85 -0.77
C ALA A 251 -11.66 2.30 -0.32
N ALA A 252 -10.64 3.16 -0.44
CA ALA A 252 -10.71 4.60 -0.23
C ALA A 252 -10.05 5.35 -1.38
N PHE A 253 -10.78 6.25 -2.03
CA PHE A 253 -10.30 7.08 -3.13
C PHE A 253 -9.89 8.47 -2.63
N ILE A 254 -8.61 8.83 -2.82
CA ILE A 254 -8.03 10.06 -2.29
C ILE A 254 -7.71 11.02 -3.44
N ASN A 255 -8.19 12.27 -3.36
CA ASN A 255 -7.94 13.33 -4.35
C ASN A 255 -6.53 13.95 -4.22
N THR A 256 -5.51 13.11 -4.13
CA THR A 256 -4.09 13.50 -4.18
C THR A 256 -3.32 12.46 -5.00
N LEU A 257 -2.08 12.76 -5.38
CA LEU A 257 -1.20 11.82 -6.07
C LEU A 257 0.01 11.51 -5.19
N HIS A 258 0.55 10.29 -5.27
CA HIS A 258 1.66 9.84 -4.44
C HIS A 258 2.93 10.72 -4.54
N ILE A 259 3.16 11.35 -5.70
CA ILE A 259 4.28 12.29 -5.91
C ILE A 259 4.01 13.69 -5.33
N PHE A 260 2.76 13.97 -4.99
CA PHE A 260 2.34 15.22 -4.36
C PHE A 260 2.31 15.10 -2.83
N ASP A 261 1.61 14.13 -2.26
CA ASP A 261 1.38 14.01 -0.80
C ASP A 261 2.67 13.90 0.05
N LEU A 262 2.60 14.13 1.37
CA LEU A 262 3.75 13.85 2.25
C LEU A 262 3.98 12.33 2.38
N PRO A 263 5.23 11.84 2.42
CA PRO A 263 5.52 10.42 2.61
C PRO A 263 4.90 9.88 3.90
N ARG A 264 3.82 9.12 3.76
CA ARG A 264 3.13 8.47 4.88
C ARG A 264 2.77 7.02 4.58
N PRO A 265 2.71 6.16 5.60
CA PRO A 265 2.19 4.81 5.49
C PRO A 265 0.69 4.74 5.13
N ILE A 266 0.35 3.81 4.22
CA ILE A 266 -0.98 3.55 3.61
C ILE A 266 -1.24 2.02 3.51
N SER A 267 -2.34 1.62 2.85
CA SER A 267 -2.77 0.23 2.59
C SER A 267 -3.09 0.03 1.11
N SER A 268 -3.13 -1.21 0.63
CA SER A 268 -3.63 -1.58 -0.71
C SER A 268 -5.09 -1.20 -0.96
N LYS A 269 -5.88 -0.96 0.11
CA LYS A 269 -7.23 -0.37 0.01
C LYS A 269 -7.23 1.12 -0.41
N VAL A 270 -6.08 1.81 -0.45
CA VAL A 270 -6.03 3.26 -0.72
C VAL A 270 -5.64 3.55 -2.17
N ILE A 271 -6.55 4.18 -2.91
CA ILE A 271 -6.44 4.43 -4.34
C ILE A 271 -6.27 5.94 -4.55
N PHE A 272 -5.17 6.36 -5.17
CA PHE A 272 -4.84 7.76 -5.37
C PHE A 272 -5.34 8.24 -6.73
N ILE A 273 -6.26 9.22 -6.72
CA ILE A 273 -6.96 9.76 -7.90
C ILE A 273 -6.84 11.29 -8.01
N GLY A 274 -5.81 11.90 -7.41
CA GLY A 274 -5.58 13.35 -7.56
C GLY A 274 -5.51 13.80 -9.03
N GLY A 275 -5.88 15.06 -9.27
CA GLY A 275 -6.01 15.61 -10.62
C GLY A 275 -7.31 15.27 -11.35
N ILE A 276 -8.12 14.31 -10.85
CA ILE A 276 -9.35 13.84 -11.52
C ILE A 276 -10.39 14.93 -11.78
N SER A 277 -10.45 15.96 -10.95
CA SER A 277 -11.36 17.11 -11.08
C SER A 277 -10.79 18.30 -11.86
N VAL A 278 -9.56 18.23 -12.39
CA VAL A 278 -8.94 19.31 -13.17
C VAL A 278 -9.64 19.41 -14.53
N LYS A 279 -10.44 20.47 -14.70
CA LYS A 279 -11.18 20.72 -15.94
C LYS A 279 -10.23 20.91 -17.13
N LYS A 280 -10.62 20.40 -18.30
CA LYS A 280 -10.00 20.76 -19.58
C LYS A 280 -10.12 22.28 -19.80
N PRO A 281 -9.18 22.91 -20.53
CA PRO A 281 -9.30 24.33 -20.84
C PRO A 281 -10.59 24.65 -21.59
N SER A 282 -11.16 25.82 -21.34
CA SER A 282 -12.23 26.43 -22.14
C SER A 282 -11.88 27.87 -22.48
N THR A 283 -12.58 28.46 -23.43
CA THR A 283 -12.38 29.86 -23.82
C THR A 283 -12.56 30.79 -22.61
N LEU A 284 -11.57 31.66 -22.36
CA LEU A 284 -11.66 32.69 -21.33
C LEU A 284 -12.84 33.64 -21.63
N SER A 285 -13.55 34.06 -20.58
CA SER A 285 -14.55 35.12 -20.72
C SER A 285 -13.89 36.47 -20.96
N LYS A 286 -14.54 37.34 -21.74
CA LYS A 286 -13.93 38.58 -22.28
C LYS A 286 -13.27 39.47 -21.22
N GLN A 287 -13.89 39.60 -20.05
CA GLN A 287 -13.37 40.38 -18.92
C GLN A 287 -11.98 39.93 -18.41
N PHE A 288 -11.55 38.70 -18.72
CA PHE A 288 -10.23 38.18 -18.38
C PHE A 288 -9.26 38.24 -19.57
N SER A 289 -9.70 38.00 -20.81
CA SER A 289 -8.86 38.19 -22.00
C SER A 289 -8.43 39.66 -22.18
N ASP A 290 -9.30 40.61 -21.85
CA ASP A 290 -9.01 42.06 -21.88
C ASP A 290 -7.88 42.48 -20.87
N ILE A 291 -7.38 41.55 -20.05
CA ILE A 291 -6.21 41.67 -19.16
C ILE A 291 -5.09 40.71 -19.59
N LEU A 292 -5.42 39.43 -19.79
CA LEU A 292 -4.47 38.34 -20.03
C LEU A 292 -3.83 38.36 -21.42
N ASP A 293 -4.55 38.84 -22.43
CA ASP A 293 -4.13 38.75 -23.85
C ASP A 293 -3.36 40.00 -24.30
N ARG A 294 -3.12 40.96 -23.39
CA ARG A 294 -2.32 42.17 -23.66
C ARG A 294 -0.88 41.77 -24.04
N PRO A 295 -0.24 42.46 -25.02
CA PRO A 295 1.17 42.24 -25.31
C PRO A 295 2.03 42.37 -24.05
N ASN A 296 2.89 41.37 -23.81
CA ASN A 296 3.72 41.25 -22.61
C ASN A 296 2.96 41.18 -21.26
N SER A 297 1.67 40.81 -21.25
CA SER A 297 0.89 40.64 -20.00
C SER A 297 1.60 39.71 -19.01
N ARG A 298 1.70 40.16 -17.76
CA ARG A 298 2.16 39.37 -16.61
C ARG A 298 1.08 39.47 -15.54
N VAL A 299 0.53 38.33 -15.12
CA VAL A 299 -0.59 38.29 -14.17
C VAL A 299 -0.22 37.54 -12.90
N VAL A 300 -0.63 38.09 -11.76
CA VAL A 300 -0.67 37.36 -10.48
C VAL A 300 -2.13 37.13 -10.12
N LEU A 301 -2.51 35.87 -9.91
CA LEU A 301 -3.86 35.52 -9.45
C LEU A 301 -3.92 35.58 -7.93
N PHE A 302 -5.05 36.00 -7.36
CA PHE A 302 -5.31 35.98 -5.91
C PHE A 302 -6.67 35.34 -5.62
N SER A 303 -6.70 34.25 -4.84
CA SER A 303 -7.93 33.52 -4.49
C SER A 303 -7.82 32.83 -3.13
N LEU A 304 -8.61 33.31 -2.16
CA LEU A 304 -8.67 32.74 -0.81
C LEU A 304 -9.81 31.72 -0.62
N GLY A 305 -10.21 31.04 -1.70
CA GLY A 305 -11.16 29.92 -1.68
C GLY A 305 -12.63 30.31 -1.91
N SER A 306 -13.55 29.48 -1.40
CA SER A 306 -15.01 29.64 -1.52
C SER A 306 -15.74 29.86 -0.20
N ILE A 307 -15.21 29.34 0.91
CA ILE A 307 -15.80 29.45 2.26
C ILE A 307 -15.42 30.80 2.93
N THR A 308 -14.23 31.32 2.63
CA THR A 308 -13.67 32.53 3.22
C THR A 308 -14.48 33.78 2.89
N ARG A 309 -15.09 34.41 3.90
CA ARG A 309 -15.72 35.74 3.76
C ARG A 309 -14.66 36.83 3.60
N THR A 310 -14.31 37.17 2.36
CA THR A 310 -13.31 38.21 2.02
C THR A 310 -13.67 39.62 2.56
N LYS A 311 -14.95 39.90 2.81
CA LYS A 311 -15.38 41.11 3.53
C LYS A 311 -14.84 41.22 4.97
N ALA A 312 -14.45 40.11 5.60
CA ALA A 312 -13.85 40.08 6.94
C ALA A 312 -12.33 40.33 6.96
N ILE A 313 -11.69 40.53 5.80
CA ILE A 313 -10.30 41.04 5.74
C ILE A 313 -10.32 42.47 6.29
N SER A 314 -9.45 42.76 7.26
CA SER A 314 -9.37 44.08 7.90
C SER A 314 -8.87 45.16 6.92
N PHE A 315 -9.02 46.44 7.28
CA PHE A 315 -8.58 47.54 6.43
C PHE A 315 -7.06 47.53 6.25
N GLU A 316 -6.32 47.25 7.31
CA GLU A 316 -4.86 47.20 7.37
C GLU A 316 -4.34 46.05 6.51
N LEU A 317 -4.98 44.88 6.57
CA LEU A 317 -4.62 43.72 5.74
C LEU A 317 -4.97 43.93 4.26
N LYS A 318 -6.09 44.60 3.94
CA LYS A 318 -6.39 45.03 2.56
C LYS A 318 -5.34 46.00 2.04
N LEU A 319 -4.94 46.98 2.86
CA LEU A 319 -3.94 47.97 2.50
C LEU A 319 -2.57 47.33 2.26
N ALA A 320 -2.13 46.42 3.15
CA ALA A 320 -0.87 45.69 3.00
C ALA A 320 -0.80 44.86 1.70
N PHE A 321 -1.89 44.24 1.25
CA PHE A 321 -1.95 43.59 -0.07
C PHE A 321 -1.82 44.61 -1.21
N LEU A 322 -2.56 45.73 -1.16
CA LEU A 322 -2.56 46.72 -2.23
C LEU A 322 -1.23 47.48 -2.35
N GLU A 323 -0.57 47.79 -1.23
CA GLU A 323 0.77 48.38 -1.19
C GLU A 323 1.83 47.41 -1.73
N ALA A 324 1.76 46.13 -1.37
CA ALA A 324 2.64 45.11 -1.93
C ALA A 324 2.44 44.94 -3.45
N PHE A 325 1.19 45.01 -3.94
CA PHE A 325 0.89 44.91 -5.37
C PHE A 325 1.29 46.17 -6.14
N ALA A 326 1.28 47.34 -5.50
CA ALA A 326 1.80 48.59 -6.08
C ALA A 326 3.32 48.56 -6.33
N HIS A 327 4.05 47.71 -5.59
CA HIS A 327 5.50 47.51 -5.76
C HIS A 327 5.85 46.79 -7.08
N PHE A 328 4.90 46.11 -7.69
CA PHE A 328 5.06 45.33 -8.94
C PHE A 328 4.18 45.91 -10.07
N PRO A 329 4.44 47.16 -10.52
CA PRO A 329 3.59 47.86 -11.49
C PRO A 329 3.57 47.23 -12.88
N GLU A 330 4.48 46.31 -13.18
CA GLU A 330 4.57 45.52 -14.40
C GLU A 330 3.73 44.23 -14.38
N TYR A 331 3.02 43.96 -13.27
CA TYR A 331 2.09 42.84 -13.11
C TYR A 331 0.65 43.33 -12.85
N ASP A 332 -0.32 42.77 -13.59
CA ASP A 332 -1.75 42.91 -13.32
C ASP A 332 -2.18 41.86 -12.27
N PHE A 333 -2.75 42.29 -11.15
CA PHE A 333 -3.23 41.43 -10.05
C PHE A 333 -4.74 41.18 -10.20
N ILE A 334 -5.14 39.95 -10.48
CA ILE A 334 -6.55 39.54 -10.57
C ILE A 334 -6.99 38.96 -9.23
N MET A 335 -7.88 39.66 -8.51
CA MET A 335 -8.32 39.29 -7.17
C MET A 335 -9.76 38.75 -7.12
N LYS A 336 -9.96 37.56 -6.55
CA LYS A 336 -11.29 37.09 -6.14
C LYS A 336 -11.68 37.74 -4.80
N LEU A 337 -12.55 38.76 -4.84
CA LEU A 337 -13.06 39.47 -3.66
C LEU A 337 -14.56 39.78 -3.79
N ASP A 338 -15.31 39.54 -2.71
CA ASP A 338 -16.58 40.22 -2.47
C ASP A 338 -16.26 41.49 -1.68
N VAL A 339 -16.52 42.67 -2.26
CA VAL A 339 -16.14 43.96 -1.69
C VAL A 339 -17.36 44.78 -1.27
N ASP A 340 -17.16 45.64 -0.27
CA ASP A 340 -18.04 46.75 0.07
C ASP A 340 -17.65 48.04 -0.71
N PRO A 341 -18.50 49.10 -0.71
CA PRO A 341 -18.22 50.33 -1.46
C PRO A 341 -16.94 51.08 -1.05
N GLU A 342 -16.52 51.02 0.22
CA GLU A 342 -15.29 51.70 0.65
C GLU A 342 -14.05 50.90 0.25
N SER A 343 -14.10 49.57 0.35
CA SER A 343 -13.07 48.69 -0.22
C SER A 343 -12.94 48.88 -1.74
N ALA A 344 -14.04 49.08 -2.46
CA ALA A 344 -14.00 49.37 -3.90
C ALA A 344 -13.31 50.71 -4.21
N LYS A 345 -13.62 51.78 -3.46
CA LYS A 345 -12.93 53.08 -3.56
C LYS A 345 -11.43 52.98 -3.21
N LEU A 346 -11.05 52.11 -2.27
CA LEU A 346 -9.66 51.88 -1.91
C LEU A 346 -8.91 51.20 -3.06
N ILE A 347 -9.44 50.08 -3.58
CA ILE A 347 -8.82 49.31 -4.67
C ILE A 347 -8.70 50.15 -5.94
N ALA A 348 -9.69 51.00 -6.25
CA ALA A 348 -9.68 51.89 -7.43
C ALA A 348 -8.50 52.89 -7.49
N LYS A 349 -7.72 53.05 -6.42
CA LYS A 349 -6.46 53.83 -6.43
C LYS A 349 -5.29 53.08 -7.08
N TYR A 350 -5.36 51.76 -7.16
CA TYR A 350 -4.27 50.87 -7.57
C TYR A 350 -4.53 50.34 -8.98
N ARG A 351 -3.93 50.99 -9.99
CA ARG A 351 -4.25 50.78 -11.42
C ARG A 351 -3.99 49.37 -11.95
N ASN A 352 -3.12 48.62 -11.30
CA ASN A 352 -2.76 47.24 -11.66
C ASN A 352 -3.54 46.18 -10.86
N VAL A 353 -4.60 46.55 -10.11
CA VAL A 353 -5.38 45.62 -9.29
C VAL A 353 -6.84 45.54 -9.78
N HIS A 354 -7.25 44.34 -10.19
CA HIS A 354 -8.56 44.07 -10.80
C HIS A 354 -9.34 43.09 -9.92
N TYR A 355 -10.41 43.54 -9.27
CA TYR A 355 -11.21 42.68 -8.38
C TYR A 355 -12.46 42.13 -9.06
N PHE A 356 -12.79 40.87 -8.77
CA PHE A 356 -13.97 40.18 -9.28
C PHE A 356 -14.63 39.35 -8.17
N LYS A 357 -15.97 39.33 -8.13
CA LYS A 357 -16.73 38.51 -7.17
C LYS A 357 -16.57 37.01 -7.42
N TRP A 358 -16.32 36.61 -8.66
CA TRP A 358 -16.00 35.24 -9.06
C TRP A 358 -15.01 35.26 -10.23
N ILE A 359 -14.18 34.21 -10.33
CA ILE A 359 -13.09 34.10 -11.31
C ILE A 359 -13.11 32.73 -11.99
N ASP A 360 -12.63 32.69 -13.24
CA ASP A 360 -12.37 31.43 -13.95
C ASP A 360 -10.95 30.92 -13.62
N GLN A 361 -10.79 30.44 -12.39
CA GLN A 361 -9.48 30.11 -11.80
C GLN A 361 -8.67 29.13 -12.67
N VAL A 362 -9.31 28.11 -13.26
CA VAL A 362 -8.62 27.09 -14.06
C VAL A 362 -8.06 27.66 -15.35
N ASN A 363 -8.84 28.47 -16.08
CA ASN A 363 -8.39 29.02 -17.35
C ASN A 363 -7.44 30.21 -17.16
N ILE A 364 -7.57 31.00 -16.08
CA ILE A 364 -6.58 32.03 -15.73
C ILE A 364 -5.25 31.37 -15.37
N LEU A 365 -5.22 30.34 -14.50
CA LEU A 365 -3.97 29.64 -14.13
C LEU A 365 -3.27 29.01 -15.34
N LYS A 366 -4.03 28.49 -16.31
CA LYS A 366 -3.48 27.90 -17.55
C LYS A 366 -3.03 28.93 -18.59
N HIS A 367 -3.30 30.23 -18.39
CA HIS A 367 -2.92 31.23 -19.37
C HIS A 367 -1.41 31.57 -19.27
N PRO A 368 -0.65 31.61 -20.39
CA PRO A 368 0.80 31.85 -20.37
C PRO A 368 1.23 33.15 -19.68
N SER A 369 0.33 34.15 -19.60
CA SER A 369 0.57 35.43 -18.92
C SER A 369 0.63 35.30 -17.39
N THR A 370 -0.01 34.28 -16.79
CA THR A 370 -0.04 34.11 -15.33
C THR A 370 1.29 33.55 -14.82
N LYS A 371 1.92 34.29 -13.90
CA LYS A 371 3.27 34.02 -13.38
C LYS A 371 3.30 33.53 -11.94
N ALA A 372 2.31 33.88 -11.14
CA ALA A 372 2.18 33.44 -9.75
C ALA A 372 0.71 33.35 -9.31
N PHE A 373 0.47 32.61 -8.23
CA PHE A 373 -0.85 32.49 -7.61
C PHE A 373 -0.78 32.62 -6.08
N ILE A 374 -1.34 33.70 -5.56
CA ILE A 374 -1.56 33.92 -4.12
C ILE A 374 -2.82 33.15 -3.71
N THR A 375 -2.67 32.16 -2.83
CA THR A 375 -3.73 31.19 -2.52
C THR A 375 -3.81 30.85 -1.05
N HIS A 376 -5.03 30.62 -0.56
CA HIS A 376 -5.29 29.97 0.73
C HIS A 376 -4.82 28.51 0.83
N ALA A 377 -4.20 27.95 -0.22
CA ALA A 377 -3.70 26.58 -0.28
C ALA A 377 -4.74 25.45 -0.12
N GLY A 378 -6.03 25.69 -0.39
CA GLY A 378 -7.04 24.61 -0.46
C GLY A 378 -6.77 23.61 -1.60
N ALA A 379 -6.93 22.32 -1.33
CA ALA A 379 -6.38 21.21 -2.16
C ALA A 379 -6.64 21.32 -3.67
N ASN A 380 -7.89 21.54 -4.12
CA ASN A 380 -8.20 21.67 -5.55
C ASN A 380 -7.43 22.82 -6.22
N SER A 381 -7.30 23.96 -5.54
CA SER A 381 -6.58 25.13 -6.08
C SER A 381 -5.07 24.90 -6.19
N MET A 382 -4.51 24.07 -5.31
CA MET A 382 -3.11 23.63 -5.37
C MET A 382 -2.88 22.73 -6.59
N ILE A 383 -3.75 21.73 -6.76
CA ILE A 383 -3.72 20.79 -7.89
C ILE A 383 -3.87 21.55 -9.22
N GLU A 384 -4.84 22.47 -9.33
CA GLU A 384 -5.06 23.30 -10.53
C GLU A 384 -3.82 24.10 -10.92
N ALA A 385 -3.14 24.74 -9.96
CA ALA A 385 -1.94 25.52 -10.23
C ALA A 385 -0.75 24.66 -10.66
N MET A 386 -0.58 23.48 -10.06
CA MET A 386 0.53 22.57 -10.38
C MET A 386 0.32 21.89 -11.73
N PHE A 387 -0.91 21.53 -12.10
CA PHE A 387 -1.25 21.13 -13.48
C PHE A 387 -1.17 22.29 -14.49
N SER A 388 -0.94 23.52 -14.02
CA SER A 388 -0.68 24.70 -14.87
C SER A 388 0.79 25.14 -14.87
N ALA A 389 1.64 24.55 -14.00
CA ALA A 389 3.01 24.99 -13.70
C ALA A 389 3.13 26.41 -13.10
N VAL A 390 2.10 26.91 -12.41
CA VAL A 390 2.12 28.22 -11.76
C VAL A 390 2.64 28.10 -10.31
N PRO A 391 3.73 28.80 -9.93
CA PRO A 391 4.24 28.82 -8.56
C PRO A 391 3.39 29.70 -7.63
N LEU A 392 3.53 29.49 -6.33
CA LEU A 392 2.52 29.86 -5.33
C LEU A 392 3.04 30.78 -4.21
N VAL A 393 2.18 31.70 -3.76
CA VAL A 393 2.28 32.31 -2.42
C VAL A 393 1.16 31.74 -1.56
N CYS A 394 1.50 30.85 -0.64
CA CYS A 394 0.56 30.13 0.21
C CYS A 394 0.28 30.91 1.50
N ILE A 395 -0.95 31.37 1.66
CA ILE A 395 -1.48 32.06 2.85
C ILE A 395 -2.57 31.19 3.49
N PRO A 396 -2.23 30.03 4.09
CA PRO A 396 -3.22 29.14 4.65
C PRO A 396 -3.98 29.79 5.82
N LEU A 397 -5.29 29.59 5.85
CA LEU A 397 -6.18 30.23 6.82
C LEU A 397 -6.61 29.25 7.92
N PHE A 398 -6.97 28.00 7.58
CA PHE A 398 -7.40 26.97 8.52
C PHE A 398 -7.31 25.55 7.93
N GLY A 399 -7.13 24.54 8.78
CA GLY A 399 -7.30 23.13 8.41
C GLY A 399 -6.24 22.58 7.44
N ASP A 400 -6.68 21.78 6.46
CA ASP A 400 -5.82 21.10 5.47
C ASP A 400 -4.91 22.05 4.67
N GLN A 401 -5.32 23.31 4.55
CA GLN A 401 -4.60 24.39 3.87
C GLN A 401 -3.12 24.49 4.32
N TYR A 402 -2.86 24.38 5.62
CA TYR A 402 -1.49 24.42 6.16
C TYR A 402 -0.70 23.16 5.77
N TYR A 403 -1.32 21.98 5.73
CA TYR A 403 -0.71 20.73 5.24
C TYR A 403 -0.34 20.86 3.76
N ASN A 404 -1.25 21.39 2.94
CA ASN A 404 -1.01 21.59 1.52
C ASN A 404 0.08 22.64 1.26
N ALA A 405 0.17 23.69 2.10
CA ALA A 405 1.22 24.68 2.04
C ALA A 405 2.61 24.06 2.32
N VAL A 406 2.76 23.23 3.35
CA VAL A 406 3.98 22.42 3.59
C VAL A 406 4.36 21.66 2.33
N VAL A 407 3.42 20.89 1.78
CA VAL A 407 3.65 20.01 0.64
C VAL A 407 4.23 20.77 -0.56
N ALA A 408 3.72 21.97 -0.84
CA ALA A 408 4.19 22.79 -1.96
C ALA A 408 5.52 23.51 -1.66
N THR A 409 5.71 24.01 -0.43
CA THR A 409 6.97 24.63 -0.01
C THR A 409 8.13 23.64 -0.04
N ARG A 410 7.93 22.40 0.42
CA ARG A 410 8.93 21.31 0.31
C ARG A 410 9.36 20.99 -1.12
N LYS A 411 8.50 21.24 -2.11
CA LYS A 411 8.79 21.01 -3.53
C LYS A 411 9.43 22.22 -4.20
N ASN A 412 9.68 23.30 -3.44
CA ASN A 412 10.19 24.59 -3.93
C ASN A 412 9.32 25.15 -5.07
N VAL A 413 8.00 24.97 -4.97
CA VAL A 413 6.98 25.58 -5.87
C VAL A 413 6.10 26.60 -5.14
N ALA A 414 6.33 26.82 -3.85
CA ALA A 414 5.57 27.77 -3.04
C ALA A 414 6.42 28.47 -1.97
N VAL A 415 6.14 29.75 -1.72
CA VAL A 415 6.52 30.46 -0.50
C VAL A 415 5.34 30.46 0.46
N PHE A 416 5.57 30.09 1.72
CA PHE A 416 4.59 30.18 2.81
C PHE A 416 4.62 31.56 3.46
N VAL A 417 3.45 32.13 3.75
CA VAL A 417 3.30 33.38 4.50
C VAL A 417 2.28 33.16 5.62
N ASP A 418 2.69 33.38 6.87
CA ASP A 418 1.82 33.27 8.03
C ASP A 418 0.81 34.43 8.08
N LYS A 419 -0.49 34.08 7.97
CA LYS A 419 -1.62 35.02 8.02
C LYS A 419 -1.60 35.98 9.22
N THR A 420 -1.02 35.56 10.34
CA THR A 420 -1.00 36.31 11.60
C THR A 420 0.08 37.40 11.63
N THR A 421 1.01 37.39 10.67
CA THR A 421 2.17 38.29 10.67
C THR A 421 2.35 39.06 9.34
N ILE A 422 1.33 39.08 8.47
CA ILE A 422 1.37 39.75 7.16
C ILE A 422 1.69 41.24 7.30
N THR A 423 2.64 41.71 6.50
CA THR A 423 2.92 43.13 6.22
C THR A 423 3.11 43.30 4.72
N SER A 424 3.11 44.55 4.22
CA SER A 424 3.43 44.84 2.81
C SER A 424 4.80 44.23 2.43
N ASP A 425 5.83 44.51 3.25
CA ASP A 425 7.20 44.02 3.01
C ASP A 425 7.26 42.50 2.86
N LYS A 426 6.58 41.73 3.73
CA LYS A 426 6.57 40.25 3.65
C LYS A 426 5.85 39.70 2.42
N LEU A 427 4.86 40.42 1.92
CA LEU A 427 4.18 40.07 0.67
C LEU A 427 5.06 40.39 -0.53
N ILE A 428 5.81 41.51 -0.50
CA ILE A 428 6.85 41.85 -1.49
C ILE A 428 7.93 40.76 -1.48
N ASP A 429 8.46 40.43 -0.31
CA ASP A 429 9.47 39.38 -0.07
C ASP A 429 9.04 37.99 -0.58
N ALA A 430 7.75 37.68 -0.55
CA ALA A 430 7.18 36.42 -1.01
C ALA A 430 6.91 36.43 -2.52
N LEU A 431 6.43 37.56 -3.05
CA LEU A 431 6.19 37.74 -4.48
C LEU A 431 7.49 37.81 -5.27
N ASP A 432 8.49 38.57 -4.82
CA ASP A 432 9.81 38.65 -5.46
C ASP A 432 10.44 37.27 -5.62
N LYS A 433 10.48 36.47 -4.54
CA LYS A 433 10.95 35.08 -4.59
C LYS A 433 10.19 34.26 -5.63
N VAL A 434 8.85 34.33 -5.66
CA VAL A 434 8.04 33.51 -6.57
C VAL A 434 8.12 33.98 -8.04
N LEU A 435 8.37 35.27 -8.27
CA LEU A 435 8.35 35.90 -9.59
C LEU A 435 9.73 36.02 -10.26
N ASN A 436 10.78 36.21 -9.46
CA ASN A 436 12.13 36.53 -9.94
C ASN A 436 13.17 35.40 -9.68
N ASP A 437 13.00 34.56 -8.65
CA ASP A 437 13.82 33.34 -8.50
C ASP A 437 13.27 32.22 -9.41
N SER A 438 13.96 32.03 -10.54
CA SER A 438 13.61 31.08 -11.60
C SER A 438 13.43 29.64 -11.11
N ARG A 439 13.98 29.28 -9.94
CA ARG A 439 13.79 27.96 -9.32
C ARG A 439 12.30 27.67 -9.05
N TYR A 440 11.49 28.63 -8.64
CA TYR A 440 10.07 28.38 -8.36
C TYR A 440 9.28 28.04 -9.64
N ALA A 441 9.53 28.77 -10.73
CA ALA A 441 8.92 28.50 -12.03
C ALA A 441 9.41 27.16 -12.61
N GLU A 442 10.71 26.88 -12.56
CA GLU A 442 11.29 25.64 -13.11
C GLU A 442 10.87 24.40 -12.30
N ASN A 443 10.85 24.47 -10.97
CA ASN A 443 10.32 23.39 -10.14
C ASN A 443 8.82 23.17 -10.41
N SER A 444 8.06 24.23 -10.70
CA SER A 444 6.65 24.12 -11.07
C SER A 444 6.45 23.48 -12.43
N ARG A 445 7.32 23.76 -13.41
CA ARG A 445 7.36 23.06 -14.71
C ARG A 445 7.71 21.59 -14.55
N ILE A 446 8.77 21.28 -13.80
CA ILE A 446 9.21 19.91 -13.50
C ILE A 446 8.12 19.13 -12.75
N LEU A 447 7.40 19.79 -11.82
CA LEU A 447 6.28 19.19 -11.12
C LEU A 447 5.10 18.94 -12.06
N ARG A 448 4.74 19.89 -12.93
CA ARG A 448 3.71 19.68 -13.97
C ARG A 448 4.08 18.52 -14.87
N GLU A 449 5.31 18.42 -15.36
CA GLU A 449 5.73 17.30 -16.20
C GLU A 449 5.65 15.95 -15.48
N LYS A 450 5.92 15.90 -14.16
CA LYS A 450 5.73 14.69 -13.34
C LYS A 450 4.25 14.34 -13.12
N LEU A 451 3.36 15.34 -13.18
CA LEU A 451 1.90 15.20 -13.06
C LEU A 451 1.23 14.84 -14.41
N GLU A 452 1.69 15.41 -15.52
CA GLU A 452 1.23 15.14 -16.89
C GLU A 452 1.71 13.78 -17.39
N LYS A 453 2.96 13.43 -17.06
CA LYS A 453 3.52 12.08 -17.23
C LYS A 453 3.15 11.20 -16.02
N TYR A 454 2.19 11.60 -15.17
CA TYR A 454 1.81 10.75 -14.05
C TYR A 454 1.11 9.49 -14.56
N PRO A 455 1.61 8.30 -14.22
CA PRO A 455 1.18 7.08 -14.89
C PRO A 455 -0.27 6.64 -14.71
N LEU A 456 -0.90 6.95 -13.57
CA LEU A 456 -2.31 6.66 -13.36
C LEU A 456 -3.16 7.66 -14.16
N ASN A 457 -3.94 7.17 -15.13
CA ASN A 457 -5.10 7.91 -15.56
C ASN A 457 -6.15 7.84 -14.44
N SER A 458 -6.25 8.90 -13.63
CA SER A 458 -7.12 8.92 -12.45
C SER A 458 -8.58 8.59 -12.76
N LYS A 459 -9.12 9.01 -13.92
CA LYS A 459 -10.50 8.67 -14.35
C LYS A 459 -10.64 7.18 -14.67
N GLU A 460 -9.74 6.64 -15.50
CA GLU A 460 -9.77 5.22 -15.89
C GLU A 460 -9.60 4.30 -14.67
N LEU A 461 -8.69 4.66 -13.76
CA LEU A 461 -8.47 3.96 -12.49
C LEU A 461 -9.72 4.00 -11.61
N PHE A 462 -10.32 5.18 -11.43
CA PHE A 462 -11.53 5.34 -10.63
C PHE A 462 -12.67 4.46 -11.15
N ILE A 463 -12.94 4.50 -12.47
CA ILE A 463 -14.00 3.69 -13.09
C ILE A 463 -13.72 2.19 -12.89
N LYS A 464 -12.53 1.70 -13.26
CA LYS A 464 -12.19 0.28 -13.16
C LYS A 464 -12.24 -0.27 -11.75
N TRP A 465 -11.80 0.50 -10.75
CA TRP A 465 -11.97 0.09 -9.35
C TRP A 465 -13.43 0.16 -8.90
N SER A 466 -14.20 1.17 -9.33
CA SER A 466 -15.64 1.24 -9.01
C SER A 466 -16.40 0.01 -9.51
N GLU A 467 -16.14 -0.40 -10.75
CA GLU A 467 -16.70 -1.62 -11.36
C GLU A 467 -16.26 -2.89 -10.62
N TYR A 468 -14.97 -3.01 -10.29
CA TYR A 468 -14.42 -4.16 -9.58
C TYR A 468 -14.96 -4.28 -8.14
N LEU A 469 -15.08 -3.17 -7.42
CA LEU A 469 -15.65 -3.13 -6.05
C LEU A 469 -17.16 -3.37 -6.05
N ALA A 470 -17.86 -3.00 -7.12
CA ALA A 470 -19.27 -3.33 -7.35
C ALA A 470 -19.49 -4.80 -7.78
N GLU A 471 -18.58 -5.41 -8.56
CA GLU A 471 -18.64 -6.84 -8.89
C GLU A 471 -18.39 -7.71 -7.65
N PHE A 472 -17.29 -7.48 -6.92
CA PHE A 472 -16.82 -8.42 -5.88
C PHE A 472 -17.23 -8.06 -4.44
N GLY A 473 -17.38 -6.78 -4.10
CA GLY A 473 -17.93 -6.33 -2.81
C GLY A 473 -17.02 -6.50 -1.59
N ASP A 474 -16.78 -7.75 -1.18
CA ASP A 474 -16.08 -8.09 0.06
C ASP A 474 -14.55 -8.06 -0.12
N PHE A 475 -13.90 -7.17 0.64
CA PHE A 475 -12.45 -7.06 0.77
C PHE A 475 -12.05 -6.96 2.25
N THR A 476 -12.77 -7.66 3.12
CA THR A 476 -12.50 -7.69 4.57
C THR A 476 -11.22 -8.45 4.94
N ASP A 477 -10.71 -9.32 4.07
CA ASP A 477 -9.41 -9.97 4.23
C ASP A 477 -8.21 -9.02 4.04
N LEU A 478 -8.43 -7.89 3.36
CA LEU A 478 -7.46 -6.78 3.22
C LEU A 478 -7.49 -5.80 4.41
N ASN A 479 -8.26 -6.07 5.47
CA ASN A 479 -8.29 -5.24 6.67
C ASN A 479 -6.95 -5.31 7.44
N LEU A 480 -6.28 -4.17 7.61
CA LEU A 480 -5.08 -4.10 8.44
C LEU A 480 -5.43 -4.20 9.94
N MET A 481 -5.03 -5.29 10.59
CA MET A 481 -4.77 -5.26 12.04
C MET A 481 -3.64 -4.26 12.31
N ILE A 482 -3.78 -3.44 13.36
CA ILE A 482 -2.82 -2.36 13.64
C ILE A 482 -1.49 -2.95 14.15
N VAL A 483 -0.54 -3.16 13.23
CA VAL A 483 0.51 -2.20 12.86
C VAL A 483 0.64 -2.22 11.31
N ARG A 484 1.32 -1.26 10.66
CA ARG A 484 0.75 -0.68 9.42
C ARG A 484 1.82 0.11 8.58
N LEU A 485 1.94 -0.06 7.24
CA LEU A 485 2.81 0.59 6.20
C LEU A 485 2.65 -0.14 4.81
N ILE A 486 2.96 0.29 3.56
CA ILE A 486 2.71 1.51 2.73
C ILE A 486 2.19 1.01 1.33
N VAL A 487 2.64 1.63 0.21
CA VAL A 487 2.61 1.20 -1.21
C VAL A 487 1.27 1.35 -1.98
N ILE A 488 1.23 1.40 -3.32
CA ILE A 488 1.60 2.45 -4.33
C ILE A 488 1.27 1.88 -5.75
N ALA A 489 1.04 2.73 -6.78
CA ALA A 489 1.64 2.63 -8.14
C ALA A 489 0.81 3.22 -9.32
N TRP A 490 1.50 3.75 -10.33
CA TRP A 490 1.63 3.12 -11.67
C TRP A 490 2.94 3.61 -12.35
N SER A 491 3.18 3.12 -13.58
CA SER A 491 4.25 3.51 -14.53
C SER A 491 3.72 3.41 -15.98
N LEU A 492 3.77 4.47 -16.80
CA LEU A 492 3.38 4.48 -18.23
C LEU A 492 3.97 5.68 -19.01
N LEU A 493 4.47 5.38 -20.22
CA LEU A 493 4.99 6.26 -21.30
C LEU A 493 6.47 6.67 -21.28
N PHE A 494 7.34 5.74 -21.69
CA PHE A 494 8.62 6.03 -22.35
C PHE A 494 8.89 5.05 -23.50
N VAL A 495 9.77 5.43 -24.43
CA VAL A 495 10.11 4.65 -25.64
C VAL A 495 11.34 3.78 -25.37
N SER A 496 11.21 2.48 -25.64
CA SER A 496 12.18 1.46 -25.25
C SER A 496 13.53 1.56 -25.99
N HIS A 497 14.61 1.73 -25.23
CA HIS A 497 15.94 1.25 -25.60
C HIS A 497 16.19 -0.08 -24.87
N GLY A 498 16.96 -0.98 -25.47
CA GLY A 498 17.31 -2.26 -24.83
C GLY A 498 18.37 -2.06 -23.75
N LEU A 499 18.03 -2.34 -22.49
CA LEU A 499 18.96 -2.27 -21.35
C LEU A 499 19.94 -3.45 -21.35
N LYS A 500 21.12 -3.25 -20.79
CA LYS A 500 22.11 -4.29 -20.48
C LYS A 500 22.09 -4.65 -19.00
N ILE A 501 21.55 -5.81 -18.68
CA ILE A 501 21.14 -6.21 -17.33
C ILE A 501 22.00 -7.35 -16.79
N LEU A 502 22.46 -7.22 -15.56
CA LEU A 502 23.09 -8.30 -14.79
C LEU A 502 22.09 -8.94 -13.81
N VAL A 503 21.86 -10.25 -13.91
CA VAL A 503 21.00 -11.00 -12.97
C VAL A 503 21.84 -11.95 -12.11
N TYR A 504 21.91 -11.69 -10.80
CA TYR A 504 22.58 -12.56 -9.83
C TYR A 504 21.61 -13.53 -9.14
N GLN A 505 22.04 -14.79 -8.99
CA GLN A 505 21.29 -15.85 -8.30
C GLN A 505 22.21 -16.77 -7.48
N THR A 506 21.89 -16.99 -6.20
CA THR A 506 22.45 -18.09 -5.40
C THR A 506 21.77 -19.42 -5.77
N ALA A 507 22.53 -20.41 -6.25
CA ALA A 507 22.00 -21.71 -6.65
C ALA A 507 21.81 -22.63 -5.43
N LEU A 508 20.75 -22.39 -4.65
CA LEU A 508 20.38 -23.20 -3.48
C LEU A 508 19.67 -24.51 -3.89
N SER A 509 18.70 -24.37 -4.80
CA SER A 509 17.77 -25.42 -5.25
C SER A 509 17.36 -25.19 -6.71
N ARG A 510 16.85 -26.22 -7.39
CA ARG A 510 16.46 -26.12 -8.81
C ARG A 510 15.34 -25.10 -9.03
N SER A 511 14.39 -24.98 -8.10
CA SER A 511 13.29 -24.01 -8.18
C SER A 511 13.77 -22.56 -8.18
N HIS A 512 14.84 -22.21 -7.45
CA HIS A 512 15.41 -20.86 -7.45
C HIS A 512 16.04 -20.50 -8.80
N LEU A 513 16.73 -21.45 -9.44
CA LEU A 513 17.28 -21.26 -10.77
C LEU A 513 16.20 -21.17 -11.85
N MET A 514 15.13 -21.97 -11.77
CA MET A 514 13.98 -21.86 -12.67
C MET A 514 13.19 -20.54 -12.47
N TYR A 515 13.08 -20.03 -11.25
CA TYR A 515 12.41 -18.77 -10.97
C TYR A 515 13.16 -17.58 -11.59
N SER A 516 14.43 -17.39 -11.23
CA SER A 516 15.29 -16.38 -11.87
C SER A 516 15.48 -16.60 -13.36
N GLY A 517 15.40 -17.85 -13.82
CA GLY A 517 15.41 -18.21 -15.23
C GLY A 517 14.22 -17.60 -16.00
N GLY A 518 13.02 -17.72 -15.46
CA GLY A 518 11.84 -17.06 -16.04
C GLY A 518 11.92 -15.54 -16.01
N LEU A 519 12.47 -14.94 -14.95
CA LEU A 519 12.72 -13.49 -14.90
C LEU A 519 13.71 -13.04 -16.00
N VAL A 520 14.79 -13.80 -16.22
CA VAL A 520 15.74 -13.54 -17.32
C VAL A 520 15.06 -13.70 -18.68
N ASP A 521 14.30 -14.77 -18.90
CA ASP A 521 13.62 -15.01 -20.17
C ASP A 521 12.62 -13.88 -20.50
N ILE A 522 11.91 -13.34 -19.49
CA ILE A 522 11.01 -12.19 -19.62
C ILE A 522 11.76 -10.91 -20.03
N LEU A 523 12.93 -10.65 -19.45
CA LEU A 523 13.76 -9.47 -19.80
C LEU A 523 14.32 -9.58 -21.23
N VAL A 524 14.73 -10.77 -21.67
CA VAL A 524 15.19 -10.99 -23.05
C VAL A 524 14.04 -10.88 -24.05
N ASP A 525 12.84 -11.39 -23.72
CA ASP A 525 11.64 -11.20 -24.54
C ASP A 525 11.22 -9.72 -24.64
N ALA A 526 11.55 -8.90 -23.63
CA ALA A 526 11.43 -7.44 -23.66
C ALA A 526 12.55 -6.71 -24.42
N ARG A 527 13.42 -7.45 -25.13
CA ARG A 527 14.57 -6.95 -25.92
C ARG A 527 15.68 -6.28 -25.08
N HIS A 528 15.90 -6.75 -23.86
CA HIS A 528 17.10 -6.40 -23.08
C HIS A 528 18.24 -7.40 -23.34
N GLU A 529 19.50 -6.95 -23.25
CA GLU A 529 20.67 -7.82 -23.20
C GLU A 529 20.84 -8.29 -21.74
N VAL A 530 20.82 -9.61 -21.47
CA VAL A 530 20.72 -10.12 -20.08
C VAL A 530 21.77 -11.16 -19.79
N HIS A 531 22.66 -10.86 -18.85
CA HIS A 531 23.73 -11.75 -18.40
C HIS A 531 23.41 -12.30 -17.02
N LYS A 532 23.66 -13.59 -16.78
CA LYS A 532 23.36 -14.25 -15.49
C LYS A 532 24.63 -14.62 -14.73
N LEU A 533 24.78 -14.17 -13.49
CA LEU A 533 25.83 -14.59 -12.56
C LEU A 533 25.25 -15.58 -11.55
N ILE A 534 25.78 -16.80 -11.52
CA ILE A 534 25.30 -17.88 -10.64
C ILE A 534 26.37 -18.18 -9.59
N ALA A 535 26.05 -17.96 -8.30
CA ALA A 535 26.86 -18.44 -7.19
C ALA A 535 26.42 -19.88 -6.83
N ASN A 536 27.26 -20.86 -7.14
CA ASN A 536 26.92 -22.28 -7.21
C ASN A 536 26.91 -23.01 -5.85
N TRP A 537 26.15 -22.50 -4.87
CA TRP A 537 26.17 -22.99 -3.47
C TRP A 537 25.87 -24.48 -3.34
N ASN A 538 24.96 -24.99 -4.17
CA ASN A 538 24.67 -26.41 -4.28
C ASN A 538 25.20 -26.96 -5.62
N PRO A 539 26.43 -27.50 -5.68
CA PRO A 539 27.07 -27.92 -6.92
C PRO A 539 26.40 -29.14 -7.59
N THR A 540 25.39 -29.75 -6.97
CA THR A 540 24.57 -30.80 -7.61
C THR A 540 23.66 -30.26 -8.72
N ILE A 541 23.54 -28.93 -8.87
CA ILE A 541 22.60 -28.28 -9.81
C ILE A 541 23.36 -27.69 -11.01
N SER A 542 23.56 -28.48 -12.07
CA SER A 542 24.24 -28.04 -13.31
C SER A 542 23.39 -27.14 -14.23
N ASP A 543 22.06 -27.14 -14.07
CA ASP A 543 21.10 -26.37 -14.87
C ASP A 543 21.22 -24.86 -14.64
N ASN A 544 21.13 -24.03 -15.68
CA ASN A 544 21.19 -22.56 -15.60
C ASN A 544 19.81 -21.91 -15.36
N GLY A 545 18.72 -22.67 -15.58
CA GLY A 545 17.33 -22.26 -15.43
C GLY A 545 16.75 -21.40 -16.56
N THR A 546 17.59 -20.89 -17.47
CA THR A 546 17.23 -20.09 -18.65
C THR A 546 17.99 -20.62 -19.88
N LYS A 547 17.40 -20.43 -21.06
CA LYS A 547 18.06 -20.66 -22.36
C LYS A 547 18.20 -19.37 -23.19
N LYS A 548 17.72 -18.23 -22.70
CA LYS A 548 17.67 -16.95 -23.45
C LYS A 548 18.77 -15.95 -23.05
N ALA A 549 19.41 -16.12 -21.88
CA ALA A 549 20.47 -15.24 -21.40
C ALA A 549 21.61 -15.05 -22.43
N THR A 550 22.05 -13.81 -22.64
CA THR A 550 23.19 -13.44 -23.51
C THR A 550 24.48 -14.16 -23.10
N SER A 551 24.74 -14.26 -21.79
CA SER A 551 25.78 -15.13 -21.25
C SER A 551 25.48 -15.57 -19.82
N VAL A 552 26.16 -16.62 -19.36
CA VAL A 552 26.06 -17.13 -17.99
C VAL A 552 27.46 -17.34 -17.40
N TYR A 553 27.80 -16.61 -16.34
CA TYR A 553 28.99 -16.84 -15.52
C TYR A 553 28.58 -17.69 -14.31
N ARG A 554 29.25 -18.82 -14.07
CA ARG A 554 28.97 -19.69 -12.91
C ARG A 554 30.20 -19.77 -12.00
N PHE A 555 30.11 -19.15 -10.84
CA PHE A 555 31.13 -19.21 -9.81
C PHE A 555 30.90 -20.42 -8.89
N THR A 556 31.93 -21.23 -8.63
CA THR A 556 31.88 -22.38 -7.70
C THR A 556 33.11 -22.34 -6.79
N LEU A 557 32.94 -22.69 -5.51
CA LEU A 557 34.05 -22.74 -4.55
C LEU A 557 35.15 -23.71 -4.95
N SER A 558 36.37 -23.40 -4.52
CA SER A 558 37.56 -24.25 -4.58
C SER A 558 37.43 -25.54 -3.75
N LYS A 559 36.51 -25.56 -2.77
CA LYS A 559 36.28 -26.64 -1.80
C LYS A 559 34.81 -27.09 -1.79
N PRO A 560 34.51 -28.31 -1.31
CA PRO A 560 33.13 -28.78 -1.18
C PRO A 560 32.29 -27.89 -0.27
N SER A 561 31.29 -27.23 -0.86
CA SER A 561 30.39 -26.25 -0.22
C SER A 561 29.84 -26.74 1.14
N PRO A 562 29.95 -25.94 2.23
CA PRO A 562 29.40 -26.30 3.54
C PRO A 562 27.88 -26.55 3.53
N TRP A 563 27.16 -25.97 2.56
CA TRP A 563 25.73 -26.19 2.29
C TRP A 563 25.34 -27.67 2.22
N LEU A 564 26.22 -28.53 1.70
CA LEU A 564 25.97 -29.97 1.56
C LEU A 564 25.98 -30.74 2.89
N LYS A 565 26.35 -30.09 4.01
CA LYS A 565 26.43 -30.69 5.35
C LYS A 565 25.22 -30.37 6.24
N ILE A 566 24.20 -29.70 5.68
CA ILE A 566 22.98 -29.26 6.37
C ILE A 566 22.00 -30.45 6.49
N ASN A 567 21.52 -30.71 7.71
CA ASN A 567 20.78 -31.93 8.06
C ASN A 567 19.38 -31.97 7.43
N HIS A 568 18.70 -30.83 7.25
CA HIS A 568 17.38 -30.83 6.60
C HIS A 568 17.41 -31.15 5.09
N PHE A 569 18.60 -31.24 4.48
CA PHE A 569 18.80 -31.86 3.16
C PHE A 569 19.28 -33.32 3.25
N SER A 570 19.91 -33.75 4.35
CA SER A 570 20.24 -35.17 4.56
C SER A 570 18.98 -35.97 4.92
N GLU A 571 18.15 -35.48 5.83
CA GLU A 571 17.04 -36.18 6.52
C GLU A 571 15.74 -35.34 6.55
N PRO A 572 15.19 -34.90 5.40
CA PRO A 572 14.09 -33.92 5.32
C PRO A 572 12.78 -34.38 5.99
N PHE A 573 12.54 -35.69 6.06
CA PHE A 573 11.32 -36.26 6.63
C PHE A 573 11.42 -36.55 8.13
N GLU A 574 12.60 -36.41 8.76
CA GLU A 574 12.77 -36.74 10.17
C GLU A 574 12.08 -35.75 11.10
N ALA A 575 11.46 -36.27 12.16
CA ALA A 575 10.57 -35.51 13.04
C ALA A 575 11.29 -34.44 13.88
N LYS A 576 12.60 -34.60 14.11
CA LYS A 576 13.46 -33.64 14.82
C LYS A 576 13.92 -32.46 13.95
N VAL A 577 13.79 -32.58 12.63
CA VAL A 577 14.50 -31.74 11.65
C VAL A 577 13.56 -30.64 11.14
N ILE A 578 13.31 -29.63 11.97
CA ILE A 578 12.31 -28.55 11.70
C ILE A 578 12.93 -27.15 11.73
N ASN A 579 13.95 -26.91 12.56
CA ASN A 579 14.32 -25.57 13.02
C ASN A 579 15.57 -25.00 12.31
N TYR A 580 15.55 -24.79 10.99
CA TYR A 580 16.73 -24.32 10.23
C TYR A 580 17.45 -23.09 10.82
N HIS A 581 16.70 -22.11 11.34
CA HIS A 581 17.28 -20.90 11.95
C HIS A 581 17.48 -20.95 13.47
N MET A 582 17.02 -22.00 14.16
CA MET A 582 17.26 -22.17 15.61
C MET A 582 18.14 -23.38 15.97
N ASP A 583 18.45 -24.26 15.00
CA ASP A 583 19.63 -25.12 15.07
C ASP A 583 20.88 -24.26 14.80
N SER A 584 21.67 -24.03 15.84
CA SER A 584 22.89 -23.23 15.77
C SER A 584 23.95 -23.83 14.84
N ARG A 585 23.91 -25.14 14.57
CA ARG A 585 24.82 -25.84 13.65
C ARG A 585 24.42 -25.62 12.19
N GLU A 586 23.13 -25.70 11.86
CA GLU A 586 22.68 -25.39 10.49
C GLU A 586 22.85 -23.91 10.15
N ALA A 587 22.55 -23.02 11.10
CA ALA A 587 22.81 -21.59 10.96
C ALA A 587 24.32 -21.32 10.73
N ALA A 588 25.22 -21.95 11.51
CA ALA A 588 26.66 -21.80 11.32
C ALA A 588 27.15 -22.31 9.95
N LEU A 589 26.63 -23.44 9.45
CA LEU A 589 26.98 -23.96 8.11
C LEU A 589 26.49 -23.04 6.98
N HIS A 590 25.30 -22.45 7.13
CA HIS A 590 24.79 -21.46 6.19
C HIS A 590 25.68 -20.20 6.17
N TRP A 591 26.04 -19.69 7.35
CA TRP A 591 26.91 -18.52 7.50
C TRP A 591 28.33 -18.79 6.95
N GLN A 592 28.89 -19.97 7.21
CA GLN A 592 30.16 -20.42 6.65
C GLN A 592 30.11 -20.46 5.11
N THR A 593 29.04 -21.00 4.53
CA THR A 593 28.85 -21.04 3.06
C THR A 593 28.95 -19.64 2.46
N ILE A 594 28.23 -18.67 3.05
CA ILE A 594 28.26 -17.27 2.58
C ILE A 594 29.63 -16.63 2.75
N ALA A 595 30.28 -16.83 3.90
CA ALA A 595 31.61 -16.28 4.15
C ALA A 595 32.68 -16.85 3.19
N GLU A 596 32.59 -18.14 2.84
CA GLU A 596 33.47 -18.77 1.85
C GLU A 596 33.19 -18.26 0.43
N PHE A 597 31.92 -18.25 -0.02
CA PHE A 597 31.56 -17.71 -1.33
C PHE A 597 31.97 -16.25 -1.47
N CYS A 598 31.75 -15.44 -0.43
CA CYS A 598 32.10 -14.03 -0.44
C CYS A 598 33.62 -13.81 -0.54
N LYS A 599 34.42 -14.57 0.23
CA LYS A 599 35.89 -14.49 0.18
C LYS A 599 36.44 -14.91 -1.18
N GLU A 600 35.99 -16.04 -1.73
CA GLU A 600 36.53 -16.52 -3.00
C GLU A 600 36.02 -15.69 -4.20
N MET A 601 34.75 -15.28 -4.24
CA MET A 601 34.23 -14.38 -5.29
C MET A 601 34.91 -13.01 -5.26
N LEU A 602 35.24 -12.49 -4.07
CA LEU A 602 35.99 -11.24 -3.93
C LEU A 602 37.49 -11.38 -4.25
N ALA A 603 38.01 -12.61 -4.27
CA ALA A 603 39.38 -12.93 -4.70
C ALA A 603 39.51 -13.23 -6.20
N ASP A 604 38.42 -13.57 -6.89
CA ASP A 604 38.41 -13.83 -8.34
C ASP A 604 38.55 -12.52 -9.14
N GLU A 605 39.80 -12.20 -9.52
CA GLU A 605 40.13 -11.06 -10.38
C GLU A 605 39.46 -11.12 -11.75
N LYS A 606 39.17 -12.31 -12.28
CA LYS A 606 38.48 -12.46 -13.58
C LYS A 606 37.01 -12.08 -13.45
N LEU A 607 36.35 -12.48 -12.36
CA LEU A 607 35.00 -12.04 -12.04
C LEU A 607 34.94 -10.52 -11.81
N LEU A 608 35.87 -9.96 -11.04
CA LEU A 608 35.90 -8.51 -10.77
C LEU A 608 36.12 -7.69 -12.04
N HIS A 609 37.09 -8.07 -12.90
CA HIS A 609 37.29 -7.42 -14.19
C HIS A 609 36.11 -7.61 -15.14
N TRP A 610 35.46 -8.77 -15.16
CA TRP A 610 34.25 -8.98 -15.95
C TRP A 610 33.10 -8.07 -15.51
N LEU A 611 32.87 -7.95 -14.20
CA LEU A 611 31.84 -7.05 -13.64
C LEU A 611 32.13 -5.57 -13.97
N GLN A 612 33.39 -5.14 -13.84
CA GLN A 612 33.81 -3.76 -14.09
C GLN A 612 33.79 -3.37 -15.58
N ASN A 613 34.21 -4.27 -16.48
CA ASN A 613 34.37 -3.95 -17.90
C ASN A 613 33.10 -4.17 -18.74
N SER A 614 32.06 -4.80 -18.19
CA SER A 614 30.86 -5.16 -18.97
C SER A 614 29.88 -4.01 -19.23
N ASN A 615 29.98 -2.91 -18.47
CA ASN A 615 29.09 -1.73 -18.52
C ASN A 615 27.59 -2.10 -18.44
N PHE A 616 27.17 -2.64 -17.28
CA PHE A 616 25.76 -2.95 -17.02
C PHE A 616 24.97 -1.69 -16.63
N ASP A 617 23.81 -1.49 -17.25
CA ASP A 617 22.89 -0.38 -16.93
C ASP A 617 22.20 -0.59 -15.58
N ILE A 618 21.96 -1.85 -15.18
CA ILE A 618 21.25 -2.22 -13.96
C ILE A 618 21.61 -3.64 -13.51
N ALA A 619 21.67 -3.87 -12.19
CA ALA A 619 21.76 -5.21 -11.61
C ALA A 619 20.48 -5.63 -10.87
N ILE A 620 20.13 -6.91 -10.95
CA ILE A 620 18.98 -7.55 -10.30
C ILE A 620 19.51 -8.76 -9.53
N SER A 621 19.27 -8.86 -8.22
CA SER A 621 19.96 -9.84 -7.37
C SER A 621 19.06 -10.53 -6.35
N THR A 622 19.27 -11.82 -6.10
CA THR A 622 18.72 -12.47 -4.91
C THR A 622 19.21 -11.81 -3.62
N THR A 623 18.36 -11.79 -2.60
CA THR A 623 18.64 -11.24 -1.26
C THR A 623 18.97 -12.31 -0.21
N TYR A 624 19.62 -13.41 -0.60
CA TYR A 624 20.01 -14.49 0.34
C TYR A 624 21.42 -14.26 0.95
N ASP A 625 22.24 -13.42 0.33
CA ASP A 625 23.48 -12.87 0.88
C ASP A 625 23.52 -11.35 0.69
N PHE A 626 24.40 -10.69 1.44
CA PHE A 626 24.66 -9.25 1.31
C PHE A 626 25.95 -8.97 0.49
N CYS A 627 26.81 -9.97 0.32
CA CYS A 627 28.11 -9.84 -0.34
C CYS A 627 28.01 -9.32 -1.78
N VAL A 628 27.03 -9.81 -2.56
CA VAL A 628 26.80 -9.36 -3.94
C VAL A 628 26.58 -7.84 -4.07
N PHE A 629 25.94 -7.20 -3.09
CA PHE A 629 25.72 -5.74 -3.09
C PHE A 629 27.05 -4.98 -2.94
N GLY A 630 28.00 -5.55 -2.19
CA GLY A 630 29.39 -5.04 -2.13
C GLY A 630 30.15 -5.24 -3.42
N LEU A 631 29.99 -6.40 -4.09
CA LEU A 631 30.60 -6.65 -5.42
C LEU A 631 30.08 -5.64 -6.47
N PHE A 632 28.78 -5.37 -6.50
CA PHE A 632 28.20 -4.37 -7.40
C PHE A 632 28.70 -2.96 -7.10
N HIS A 633 28.85 -2.58 -5.83
CA HIS A 633 29.42 -1.28 -5.44
C HIS A 633 30.88 -1.13 -5.91
N VAL A 634 31.71 -2.17 -5.71
CA VAL A 634 33.11 -2.22 -6.19
C VAL A 634 33.20 -2.23 -7.72
N ALA A 635 32.21 -2.82 -8.40
CA ALA A 635 32.06 -2.77 -9.85
C ALA A 635 31.39 -1.49 -10.38
N LYS A 636 30.95 -0.58 -9.49
CA LYS A 636 30.18 0.65 -9.78
C LYS A 636 28.85 0.44 -10.51
N ILE A 637 28.26 -0.76 -10.41
CA ILE A 637 26.98 -1.07 -11.05
C ILE A 637 25.85 -0.47 -10.18
N LYS A 638 25.18 0.56 -10.71
CA LYS A 638 23.96 1.17 -10.15
C LYS A 638 22.98 1.48 -11.29
N PRO A 639 21.65 1.31 -11.07
CA PRO A 639 21.02 0.90 -9.83
C PRO A 639 21.09 -0.61 -9.58
N VAL A 640 20.66 -1.00 -8.39
CA VAL A 640 20.47 -2.40 -7.98
C VAL A 640 19.01 -2.61 -7.59
N ILE A 641 18.44 -3.76 -7.97
CA ILE A 641 17.14 -4.27 -7.54
C ILE A 641 17.35 -5.62 -6.82
N GLY A 642 16.63 -5.85 -5.73
CA GLY A 642 16.55 -7.16 -5.08
C GLY A 642 15.45 -8.04 -5.65
N PHE A 643 15.54 -9.35 -5.47
CA PHE A 643 14.38 -10.25 -5.59
C PHE A 643 14.43 -11.41 -4.60
N LEU A 644 13.24 -11.92 -4.27
CA LEU A 644 13.00 -13.09 -3.44
C LEU A 644 12.31 -14.18 -4.25
N VAL A 645 12.74 -15.43 -4.03
CA VAL A 645 12.05 -16.64 -4.53
C VAL A 645 10.98 -17.12 -3.54
N THR A 646 11.10 -16.70 -2.27
CA THR A 646 10.20 -17.01 -1.14
C THR A 646 9.25 -15.83 -0.83
N PRO A 647 8.32 -15.95 0.13
CA PRO A 647 7.68 -14.79 0.74
C PRO A 647 8.71 -13.88 1.41
N ILE A 648 8.29 -12.66 1.79
CA ILE A 648 9.21 -11.67 2.38
C ILE A 648 9.56 -12.00 3.84
N SER A 649 10.86 -11.98 4.12
CA SER A 649 11.48 -12.49 5.35
C SER A 649 12.07 -11.39 6.22
N ASP A 650 12.30 -11.73 7.49
CA ASP A 650 12.77 -10.79 8.52
C ASP A 650 14.12 -10.16 8.23
N ILE A 651 15.04 -10.91 7.62
CA ILE A 651 16.36 -10.41 7.22
C ILE A 651 16.27 -9.28 6.20
N VAL A 652 15.32 -9.38 5.25
CA VAL A 652 15.04 -8.34 4.25
C VAL A 652 14.33 -7.14 4.88
N LEU A 653 13.33 -7.40 5.73
CA LEU A 653 12.54 -6.36 6.38
C LEU A 653 13.42 -5.54 7.35
N TYR A 654 14.31 -6.19 8.11
CA TYR A 654 15.33 -5.54 8.93
C TYR A 654 16.29 -4.69 8.09
N ALA A 655 16.89 -5.25 7.03
CA ALA A 655 17.86 -4.53 6.21
C ALA A 655 17.26 -3.33 5.44
N LEU A 656 15.95 -3.34 5.18
CA LEU A 656 15.20 -2.22 4.61
C LEU A 656 14.60 -1.25 5.66
N GLY A 657 14.78 -1.51 6.96
CA GLY A 657 14.20 -0.70 8.04
C GLY A 657 12.66 -0.76 8.10
N ILE A 658 12.03 -1.81 7.54
CA ILE A 658 10.58 -1.96 7.46
C ILE A 658 10.06 -2.51 8.79
N SER A 659 9.04 -1.84 9.34
CA SER A 659 8.44 -2.26 10.61
C SER A 659 7.81 -3.64 10.49
N ASN A 660 8.23 -4.58 11.33
CA ASN A 660 7.85 -5.99 11.24
C ASN A 660 7.30 -6.51 12.59
N PRO A 661 6.01 -6.27 12.89
CA PRO A 661 5.51 -6.21 14.26
C PRO A 661 4.99 -7.56 14.77
N ALA A 662 5.72 -8.15 15.71
CA ALA A 662 5.51 -9.51 16.22
C ALA A 662 4.17 -9.78 16.95
N SER A 663 3.30 -8.77 17.08
CA SER A 663 1.94 -8.95 17.58
C SER A 663 1.01 -9.65 16.58
N TYR A 664 1.29 -9.59 15.27
CA TYR A 664 0.51 -10.27 14.21
C TYR A 664 1.32 -10.61 12.94
N THR A 665 2.56 -10.14 12.73
CA THR A 665 3.39 -10.67 11.62
C THR A 665 4.22 -11.87 12.06
N GLN A 666 4.29 -12.91 11.24
CA GLN A 666 5.22 -14.04 11.40
C GLN A 666 6.36 -13.91 10.37
N ASP A 667 7.58 -14.33 10.71
CA ASP A 667 8.65 -14.49 9.70
C ASP A 667 8.32 -15.68 8.77
N SER A 668 8.76 -15.59 7.51
CA SER A 668 8.51 -16.64 6.51
C SER A 668 9.24 -17.95 6.82
N PHE A 669 10.36 -17.92 7.55
CA PHE A 669 11.13 -19.11 7.93
C PHE A 669 10.96 -19.47 9.43
N TYR A 670 9.95 -18.89 10.08
CA TYR A 670 9.62 -19.18 11.47
C TYR A 670 9.13 -20.64 11.64
N PRO A 671 9.55 -21.38 12.69
CA PRO A 671 9.24 -22.80 12.85
C PRO A 671 7.82 -23.09 13.38
N SER A 672 6.79 -22.46 12.80
CA SER A 672 5.37 -22.75 13.07
C SER A 672 4.47 -22.23 11.96
N ASP A 673 3.20 -22.63 11.98
CA ASP A 673 2.15 -22.18 11.06
C ASP A 673 1.08 -21.30 11.74
N ASN A 674 1.47 -20.55 12.80
CA ASN A 674 0.57 -19.69 13.59
C ASN A 674 -0.10 -18.59 12.76
N GLY A 675 0.62 -18.03 11.78
CA GLY A 675 0.11 -17.00 10.88
C GLY A 675 -0.16 -15.65 11.55
N ASP A 676 -1.17 -14.94 11.04
CA ASP A 676 -1.53 -13.59 11.50
C ASP A 676 -2.46 -13.54 12.73
N GLN A 677 -3.00 -14.70 13.15
CA GLN A 677 -3.98 -14.80 14.24
C GLN A 677 -3.40 -15.60 15.43
N MET A 678 -2.48 -14.97 16.14
CA MET A 678 -1.74 -15.59 17.26
C MET A 678 -2.44 -15.42 18.62
N THR A 679 -2.54 -16.52 19.37
CA THR A 679 -2.84 -16.52 20.81
C THR A 679 -1.76 -15.78 21.61
N TYR A 680 -2.04 -15.47 22.88
CA TYR A 680 -1.09 -14.75 23.75
C TYR A 680 0.29 -15.41 23.79
N LEU A 681 0.36 -16.73 24.01
CA LEU A 681 1.63 -17.47 24.08
C LEU A 681 2.36 -17.52 22.73
N GLN A 682 1.63 -17.64 21.61
CA GLN A 682 2.23 -17.56 20.27
C GLN A 682 2.81 -16.17 20.00
N ARG A 683 2.14 -15.08 20.43
CA ARG A 683 2.70 -13.71 20.33
C ARG A 683 3.94 -13.52 21.19
N VAL A 684 3.96 -14.05 22.42
CA VAL A 684 5.16 -14.02 23.29
C VAL A 684 6.33 -14.76 22.64
N ASN A 685 6.10 -15.97 22.11
CA ASN A 685 7.14 -16.75 21.45
C ASN A 685 7.62 -16.08 20.14
N ASN A 686 6.70 -15.50 19.36
CA ASN A 686 7.06 -14.75 18.16
C ASN A 686 7.90 -13.51 18.51
N LEU A 687 7.50 -12.71 19.51
CA LEU A 687 8.26 -11.56 19.99
C LEU A 687 9.65 -11.94 20.50
N TYR A 688 9.77 -13.06 21.23
CA TYR A 688 11.05 -13.57 21.71
C TYR A 688 12.00 -13.92 20.55
N THR A 689 11.59 -14.81 19.65
CA THR A 689 12.39 -15.17 18.47
C THR A 689 12.68 -13.95 17.58
N ARG A 690 11.71 -13.04 17.42
CA ARG A 690 11.88 -11.78 16.68
C ARG A 690 13.03 -10.95 17.21
N THR A 691 13.03 -10.74 18.52
CA THR A 691 14.02 -9.92 19.21
C THR A 691 15.40 -10.54 19.08
N LEU A 692 15.51 -11.86 19.27
CA LEU A 692 16.78 -12.57 19.03
C LEU A 692 17.26 -12.40 17.57
N MET A 693 16.39 -12.60 16.59
CA MET A 693 16.76 -12.50 15.17
C MET A 693 17.24 -11.10 14.81
N GLN A 694 16.49 -10.07 15.18
CA GLN A 694 16.77 -8.68 14.81
C GLN A 694 17.93 -8.05 15.61
N GLN A 695 18.11 -8.43 16.89
CA GLN A 695 19.13 -7.81 17.76
C GLN A 695 20.43 -8.61 17.87
N ILE A 696 20.44 -9.90 17.48
CA ILE A 696 21.62 -10.77 17.61
C ILE A 696 22.00 -11.45 16.30
N TYR A 697 21.11 -12.21 15.66
CA TYR A 697 21.48 -13.07 14.52
C TYR A 697 21.72 -12.26 13.23
N ILE A 698 20.79 -11.39 12.83
CA ILE A 698 20.89 -10.60 11.60
C ILE A 698 22.06 -9.58 11.65
N PRO A 699 22.29 -8.83 12.74
CA PRO A 699 23.46 -7.95 12.84
C PRO A 699 24.80 -8.68 12.72
N ARG A 700 24.96 -9.84 13.36
CA ARG A 700 26.17 -10.67 13.26
C ARG A 700 26.38 -11.24 11.85
N PHE A 701 25.30 -11.66 11.20
CA PHE A 701 25.31 -12.16 9.84
C PHE A 701 25.76 -11.11 8.81
N ILE A 702 25.36 -9.85 9.00
CA ILE A 702 25.79 -8.70 8.20
C ILE A 702 27.27 -8.37 8.51
N ALA A 703 27.61 -8.21 9.80
CA ALA A 703 28.97 -7.85 10.22
C ALA A 703 30.05 -8.82 9.72
N MET A 704 29.79 -10.13 9.73
CA MET A 704 30.67 -11.16 9.17
C MET A 704 30.99 -10.95 7.68
N GLN A 705 30.07 -10.34 6.93
CA GLN A 705 30.26 -10.01 5.51
C GLN A 705 30.91 -8.61 5.35
N ASP A 706 30.55 -7.64 6.18
CA ASP A 706 31.23 -6.33 6.24
C ASP A 706 32.74 -6.48 6.52
N GLU A 707 33.12 -7.35 7.46
CA GLU A 707 34.53 -7.65 7.80
C GLU A 707 35.34 -8.12 6.59
N ILE A 708 34.74 -8.90 5.68
CA ILE A 708 35.40 -9.40 4.46
C ILE A 708 35.71 -8.24 3.51
N PHE A 709 34.78 -7.30 3.33
CA PHE A 709 35.00 -6.12 2.50
C PHE A 709 35.91 -5.08 3.17
N HIS A 710 35.74 -4.83 4.47
CA HIS A 710 36.61 -3.93 5.24
C HIS A 710 38.06 -4.42 5.30
N GLY A 711 38.27 -5.75 5.30
CA GLY A 711 39.60 -6.35 5.19
C GLY A 711 40.30 -6.11 3.85
N LYS A 712 39.56 -5.96 2.73
CA LYS A 712 40.13 -5.72 1.39
C LYS A 712 40.16 -4.24 0.97
N PHE A 713 39.16 -3.45 1.37
CA PHE A 713 38.99 -2.05 0.94
C PHE A 713 39.10 -1.01 2.06
N GLY A 714 39.29 -1.46 3.31
CA GLY A 714 39.38 -0.59 4.48
C GLY A 714 38.04 -0.03 4.96
N LYS A 715 38.06 0.63 6.13
CA LYS A 715 36.87 1.14 6.85
C LYS A 715 36.11 2.29 6.15
N ARG A 716 36.47 2.67 4.92
CA ARG A 716 35.72 3.65 4.10
C ARG A 716 34.64 2.99 3.24
N MET A 717 34.70 1.67 3.06
CA MET A 717 33.65 0.91 2.39
C MET A 717 32.35 1.02 3.20
N PRO A 718 31.19 1.36 2.59
CA PRO A 718 29.91 1.34 3.29
C PRO A 718 29.55 -0.08 3.74
N SER A 719 28.79 -0.19 4.84
CA SER A 719 28.25 -1.50 5.25
C SER A 719 27.34 -2.06 4.16
N LEU A 720 27.36 -3.38 4.00
CA LEU A 720 26.55 -4.07 3.00
C LEU A 720 25.05 -3.91 3.28
N GLN A 721 24.65 -3.71 4.54
CA GLN A 721 23.28 -3.28 4.89
C GLN A 721 22.93 -1.91 4.30
N THR A 722 23.87 -0.96 4.25
CA THR A 722 23.64 0.35 3.61
C THR A 722 23.48 0.20 2.09
N LEU A 723 24.31 -0.63 1.47
CA LEU A 723 24.22 -0.89 0.02
C LEU A 723 22.93 -1.65 -0.35
N PHE A 724 22.49 -2.56 0.52
CA PHE A 724 21.21 -3.25 0.41
C PHE A 724 20.03 -2.29 0.61
N SER A 725 20.09 -1.43 1.64
CA SER A 725 19.02 -0.46 1.93
C SER A 725 18.87 0.60 0.84
N GLN A 726 19.93 0.88 0.07
CA GLN A 726 19.92 1.77 -1.10
C GLN A 726 19.31 1.16 -2.37
N MET A 727 18.99 -0.15 -2.44
CA MET A 727 18.43 -0.74 -3.66
C MET A 727 17.12 -0.06 -4.09
N SER A 728 16.84 -0.01 -5.40
CA SER A 728 15.68 0.71 -5.96
C SER A 728 14.36 0.06 -5.57
N TYR A 729 14.25 -1.23 -5.82
CA TYR A 729 13.08 -2.06 -5.55
C TYR A 729 13.52 -3.45 -5.05
N ILE A 730 12.58 -4.19 -4.47
CA ILE A 730 12.69 -5.62 -4.22
C ILE A 730 11.43 -6.33 -4.74
N PHE A 731 11.63 -7.28 -5.65
CA PHE A 731 10.56 -8.13 -6.16
C PHE A 731 10.29 -9.31 -5.22
N VAL A 732 9.02 -9.55 -4.85
CA VAL A 732 8.61 -10.63 -3.94
C VAL A 732 7.80 -11.69 -4.70
N ASN A 733 8.19 -12.96 -4.65
CA ASN A 733 7.44 -14.09 -5.22
C ASN A 733 6.21 -14.48 -4.36
N ALA A 734 5.44 -13.50 -3.89
CA ALA A 734 4.19 -13.71 -3.16
C ALA A 734 3.06 -12.96 -3.86
N HIS A 735 1.84 -13.47 -3.74
CA HIS A 735 0.64 -12.82 -4.27
C HIS A 735 -0.16 -12.21 -3.11
N PRO A 736 -0.55 -10.92 -3.13
CA PRO A 736 -1.18 -10.26 -1.98
C PRO A 736 -2.51 -10.89 -1.53
N LEU A 737 -3.28 -11.48 -2.45
CA LEU A 737 -4.51 -12.22 -2.12
C LEU A 737 -4.26 -13.61 -1.49
N VAL A 738 -3.00 -14.07 -1.47
CA VAL A 738 -2.60 -15.39 -0.95
C VAL A 738 -1.88 -15.24 0.38
N ASP A 739 -0.80 -14.46 0.41
CA ASP A 739 0.06 -14.24 1.60
C ASP A 739 -0.69 -13.49 2.74
N TYR A 740 -0.05 -13.39 3.91
CA TYR A 740 -0.57 -12.62 5.04
C TYR A 740 -0.39 -11.10 4.84
N PRO A 741 -1.42 -10.28 5.15
CA PRO A 741 -1.28 -8.84 5.26
C PRO A 741 -0.18 -8.46 6.27
N ARG A 742 0.70 -7.53 5.89
CA ARG A 742 1.86 -7.10 6.67
C ARG A 742 2.30 -5.68 6.27
N PRO A 743 3.10 -4.98 7.09
CA PRO A 743 3.66 -3.69 6.69
C PRO A 743 4.75 -3.85 5.63
N LEU A 744 4.82 -2.91 4.69
CA LEU A 744 5.72 -2.92 3.52
C LEU A 744 6.45 -1.58 3.35
N SER A 745 7.32 -1.47 2.34
CA SER A 745 7.93 -0.20 1.89
C SER A 745 7.66 0.02 0.39
N HIS A 746 7.77 1.26 -0.09
CA HIS A 746 7.66 1.61 -1.51
C HIS A 746 8.60 0.82 -2.45
N LYS A 747 9.60 0.15 -1.88
CA LYS A 747 10.51 -0.75 -2.59
C LYS A 747 9.89 -2.14 -2.87
N SER A 748 8.93 -2.59 -2.06
CA SER A 748 8.40 -3.96 -2.07
C SER A 748 7.35 -4.18 -3.16
N ILE A 749 7.74 -4.79 -4.28
CA ILE A 749 6.86 -5.04 -5.43
C ILE A 749 6.50 -6.53 -5.51
N PHE A 750 5.21 -6.86 -5.35
CA PHE A 750 4.75 -8.25 -5.34
C PHE A 750 4.50 -8.73 -6.77
N ILE A 751 5.19 -9.81 -7.16
CA ILE A 751 5.09 -10.43 -8.49
C ILE A 751 4.86 -11.95 -8.42
N GLY A 752 4.40 -12.46 -7.26
CA GLY A 752 4.09 -13.88 -7.10
C GLY A 752 3.08 -14.36 -8.13
N GLY A 753 3.45 -15.44 -8.81
CA GLY A 753 2.69 -15.97 -9.94
C GLY A 753 3.14 -15.51 -11.34
N ILE A 754 4.22 -14.74 -11.46
CA ILE A 754 4.83 -14.36 -12.75
C ILE A 754 5.22 -15.54 -13.67
N GLN A 755 5.26 -16.78 -13.16
CA GLN A 755 5.51 -18.01 -13.95
C GLN A 755 4.23 -18.82 -14.26
N LEU A 756 3.06 -18.34 -13.83
CA LEU A 756 1.75 -18.99 -14.00
C LEU A 756 1.10 -18.64 -15.36
N ASN A 757 1.87 -18.81 -16.45
CA ASN A 757 1.29 -18.94 -17.80
C ASN A 757 0.30 -20.13 -17.83
N ASP A 758 -0.49 -20.30 -18.88
CA ASP A 758 -1.31 -21.51 -19.01
C ASP A 758 -0.47 -22.80 -18.92
N ALA A 759 -1.11 -23.87 -18.45
CA ALA A 759 -0.43 -25.14 -18.20
C ALA A 759 0.13 -25.79 -19.48
N GLY A 760 -0.47 -25.50 -20.64
CA GLY A 760 -0.16 -26.17 -21.91
C GLY A 760 -0.78 -27.56 -22.01
N GLN A 761 -0.50 -28.27 -23.11
CA GLN A 761 -1.04 -29.61 -23.32
C GLN A 761 -0.36 -30.65 -22.40
N LEU A 762 -1.16 -31.51 -21.78
CA LEU A 762 -0.68 -32.66 -21.03
C LEU A 762 -0.14 -33.73 -22.00
N PRO A 763 1.05 -34.32 -21.77
CA PRO A 763 1.56 -35.39 -22.63
C PRO A 763 0.67 -36.63 -22.57
N GLN A 764 0.46 -37.28 -23.73
CA GLN A 764 -0.55 -38.33 -23.92
C GLN A 764 -0.40 -39.53 -22.96
N GLU A 765 0.83 -39.81 -22.50
CA GLU A 765 1.10 -40.82 -21.46
C GLU A 765 0.29 -40.57 -20.18
N PHE A 766 0.32 -39.35 -19.66
CA PHE A 766 -0.36 -38.95 -18.43
C PHE A 766 -1.88 -38.86 -18.62
N ASP A 767 -2.34 -38.47 -19.81
CA ASP A 767 -3.77 -38.47 -20.17
C ASP A 767 -4.39 -39.88 -20.15
N ARG A 768 -3.67 -40.89 -20.69
CA ARG A 768 -4.09 -42.30 -20.60
C ARG A 768 -4.19 -42.75 -19.14
N VAL A 769 -3.19 -42.43 -18.33
CA VAL A 769 -3.12 -42.81 -16.90
C VAL A 769 -4.20 -42.11 -16.05
N LEU A 770 -4.53 -40.84 -16.35
CA LEU A 770 -5.66 -40.11 -15.77
C LEU A 770 -7.02 -40.71 -16.14
N SER A 771 -7.12 -41.41 -17.27
CA SER A 771 -8.37 -41.97 -17.78
C SER A 771 -8.67 -43.39 -17.27
N MET A 772 -7.75 -44.02 -16.54
CA MET A 772 -7.92 -45.40 -16.06
C MET A 772 -8.95 -45.56 -14.92
N ARG A 773 -9.41 -44.46 -14.30
CA ARG A 773 -10.25 -44.49 -13.10
C ARG A 773 -11.31 -43.38 -13.08
N PRO A 774 -12.54 -43.64 -12.59
CA PRO A 774 -13.67 -42.72 -12.72
C PRO A 774 -13.56 -41.47 -11.83
N ASP A 775 -13.14 -41.62 -10.57
CA ASP A 775 -13.08 -40.51 -9.61
C ASP A 775 -11.91 -39.56 -9.90
N GLY A 776 -11.05 -39.85 -10.87
CA GLY A 776 -9.92 -39.01 -11.27
C GLY A 776 -8.64 -39.31 -10.47
N ALA A 777 -7.92 -38.25 -10.09
CA ALA A 777 -6.55 -38.39 -9.61
C ALA A 777 -6.15 -37.44 -8.47
N VAL A 778 -5.08 -37.84 -7.78
CA VAL A 778 -4.39 -37.08 -6.73
C VAL A 778 -2.91 -36.98 -7.08
N LEU A 779 -2.35 -35.77 -7.03
CA LEU A 779 -0.91 -35.56 -7.20
C LEU A 779 -0.18 -35.70 -5.86
N VAL A 780 1.03 -36.26 -5.85
CA VAL A 780 1.86 -36.41 -4.66
C VAL A 780 3.31 -35.97 -4.95
N SER A 781 3.74 -34.85 -4.37
CA SER A 781 5.07 -34.26 -4.65
C SER A 781 5.67 -33.53 -3.44
N PHE A 782 6.82 -34.03 -2.96
CA PHE A 782 7.62 -33.38 -1.91
C PHE A 782 8.72 -32.46 -2.48
N GLY A 783 8.56 -32.02 -3.74
CA GLY A 783 9.42 -31.03 -4.38
C GLY A 783 10.73 -31.61 -4.94
N SER A 784 11.70 -30.73 -5.17
CA SER A 784 12.98 -31.08 -5.82
C SER A 784 14.10 -31.48 -4.86
N THR A 785 13.97 -31.20 -3.56
CA THR A 785 15.07 -31.33 -2.58
C THR A 785 14.78 -32.38 -1.51
N ALA A 786 13.52 -32.55 -1.09
CA ALA A 786 13.13 -33.66 -0.24
C ALA A 786 12.88 -34.92 -1.10
N LEU A 787 13.96 -35.63 -1.42
CA LEU A 787 13.93 -36.84 -2.27
C LEU A 787 13.08 -37.93 -1.63
N THR A 788 12.10 -38.47 -2.36
CA THR A 788 11.17 -39.48 -1.83
C THR A 788 11.88 -40.79 -1.46
N SER A 789 13.04 -41.09 -2.08
CA SER A 789 13.87 -42.23 -1.68
C SER A 789 14.33 -42.14 -0.21
N LYS A 790 14.57 -40.93 0.32
CA LYS A 790 14.93 -40.66 1.72
C LYS A 790 13.77 -40.72 2.71
N MET A 791 12.53 -40.91 2.27
CA MET A 791 11.39 -41.06 3.18
C MET A 791 11.52 -42.38 3.97
N PRO A 792 11.40 -42.37 5.32
CA PRO A 792 11.48 -43.57 6.14
C PRO A 792 10.52 -44.68 5.68
N LYS A 793 10.93 -45.96 5.76
CA LYS A 793 10.12 -47.11 5.30
C LYS A 793 8.72 -47.13 5.94
N ASN A 794 8.63 -46.79 7.22
CA ASN A 794 7.36 -46.71 7.96
C ASN A 794 6.42 -45.63 7.39
N LEU A 795 6.97 -44.48 6.99
CA LEU A 795 6.19 -43.38 6.42
C LEU A 795 5.77 -43.69 4.97
N LYS A 796 6.66 -44.29 4.15
CA LYS A 796 6.30 -44.83 2.83
C LYS A 796 5.12 -45.81 2.93
N ARG A 797 5.15 -46.73 3.92
CA ARG A 797 4.06 -47.68 4.18
C ARG A 797 2.74 -46.98 4.50
N ILE A 798 2.75 -45.91 5.30
CA ILE A 798 1.55 -45.13 5.65
C ILE A 798 0.90 -44.52 4.40
N PHE A 799 1.68 -43.85 3.53
CA PHE A 799 1.15 -43.30 2.27
C PHE A 799 0.49 -44.39 1.41
N LEU A 800 1.15 -45.53 1.26
CA LEU A 800 0.67 -46.66 0.46
C LEU A 800 -0.62 -47.29 1.04
N GLU A 801 -0.73 -47.42 2.36
CA GLU A 801 -1.93 -47.92 3.04
C GLU A 801 -3.12 -46.94 2.95
N VAL A 802 -2.85 -45.65 2.79
CA VAL A 802 -3.88 -44.66 2.45
C VAL A 802 -4.26 -44.74 0.97
N PHE A 803 -3.29 -44.81 0.05
CA PHE A 803 -3.57 -44.87 -1.39
C PHE A 803 -4.37 -46.13 -1.76
N ALA A 804 -4.05 -47.29 -1.17
CA ALA A 804 -4.79 -48.53 -1.36
C ALA A 804 -6.24 -48.48 -0.87
N ALA A 805 -6.58 -47.55 0.05
CA ALA A 805 -7.94 -47.34 0.54
C ALA A 805 -8.82 -46.48 -0.41
N PHE A 806 -8.25 -45.90 -1.47
CA PHE A 806 -8.98 -45.20 -2.53
C PHE A 806 -8.70 -45.85 -3.90
N PRO A 807 -9.05 -47.13 -4.12
CA PRO A 807 -8.73 -47.86 -5.36
C PRO A 807 -9.32 -47.23 -6.63
N GLN A 808 -10.35 -46.39 -6.49
CA GLN A 808 -11.02 -45.62 -7.54
C GLN A 808 -10.34 -44.29 -7.90
N LEU A 809 -9.26 -43.89 -7.20
CA LEU A 809 -8.41 -42.73 -7.54
C LEU A 809 -7.03 -43.18 -8.02
N THR A 810 -6.47 -42.49 -9.01
CA THR A 810 -5.07 -42.67 -9.45
C THR A 810 -4.14 -41.68 -8.74
N PHE A 811 -3.12 -42.18 -8.05
CA PHE A 811 -2.13 -41.37 -7.34
C PHE A 811 -0.86 -41.19 -8.18
N PHE A 812 -0.60 -39.97 -8.67
CA PHE A 812 0.64 -39.63 -9.38
C PHE A 812 1.71 -39.24 -8.35
N TRP A 813 2.67 -40.12 -8.09
CA TRP A 813 3.72 -39.88 -7.08
C TRP A 813 5.07 -39.58 -7.72
N LYS A 814 5.62 -38.39 -7.45
CA LYS A 814 7.01 -38.09 -7.77
C LYS A 814 7.92 -38.94 -6.88
N PHE A 815 8.61 -39.89 -7.49
CA PHE A 815 9.50 -40.84 -6.81
C PHE A 815 10.86 -40.91 -7.53
N ASP A 816 11.90 -40.41 -6.87
CA ASP A 816 13.21 -40.11 -7.51
C ASP A 816 13.98 -41.35 -8.01
N GLU A 817 13.73 -42.51 -7.41
CA GLU A 817 14.34 -43.81 -7.72
C GLU A 817 13.26 -44.87 -8.05
N PRO A 818 12.60 -44.80 -9.22
CA PRO A 818 11.43 -45.63 -9.55
C PRO A 818 11.77 -47.10 -9.92
N HIS A 819 12.96 -47.58 -9.54
CA HIS A 819 13.40 -48.97 -9.74
C HIS A 819 13.34 -49.82 -8.46
N ASP A 820 13.15 -49.22 -7.27
CA ASP A 820 12.91 -49.90 -5.98
C ASP A 820 11.49 -50.51 -5.88
N LYS A 821 10.94 -50.95 -7.03
CA LYS A 821 9.54 -51.39 -7.20
C LYS A 821 9.20 -52.71 -6.50
N SER A 822 10.21 -53.52 -6.17
CA SER A 822 10.05 -54.81 -5.48
C SER A 822 9.36 -54.68 -4.12
N SER A 823 9.45 -53.51 -3.47
CA SER A 823 8.77 -53.22 -2.20
C SER A 823 7.30 -52.78 -2.37
N PHE A 824 6.81 -52.59 -3.60
CA PHE A 824 5.58 -51.81 -3.89
C PHE A 824 4.61 -52.47 -4.89
N THR A 825 4.82 -53.74 -5.25
CA THR A 825 4.11 -54.43 -6.36
C THR A 825 2.59 -54.58 -6.19
N ASN A 826 2.06 -54.53 -4.97
CA ASN A 826 0.68 -54.91 -4.69
C ASN A 826 -0.36 -53.77 -4.85
N ILE A 827 0.04 -52.56 -5.25
CA ILE A 827 -0.85 -51.39 -5.28
C ILE A 827 -0.98 -50.84 -6.71
N SER A 828 -2.07 -51.20 -7.38
CA SER A 828 -2.32 -50.92 -8.80
C SER A 828 -2.76 -49.49 -9.12
N ASN A 829 -3.00 -48.65 -8.10
CA ASN A 829 -3.50 -47.28 -8.26
C ASN A 829 -2.47 -46.17 -8.04
N VAL A 830 -1.20 -46.52 -7.87
CA VAL A 830 -0.09 -45.56 -7.75
C VAL A 830 0.74 -45.57 -9.03
N TYR A 831 0.84 -44.42 -9.69
CA TYR A 831 1.74 -44.20 -10.82
C TYR A 831 2.98 -43.44 -10.34
N MET A 832 4.12 -44.14 -10.27
CA MET A 832 5.41 -43.58 -9.81
C MET A 832 6.28 -43.13 -10.98
N ALA A 833 6.75 -41.88 -10.96
CA ALA A 833 7.71 -41.37 -11.93
C ALA A 833 8.75 -40.42 -11.30
N LYS A 834 9.97 -40.41 -11.86
CA LYS A 834 11.08 -39.55 -11.41
C LYS A 834 10.80 -38.05 -11.64
N TRP A 835 10.03 -37.75 -12.68
CA TRP A 835 9.55 -36.40 -12.97
C TRP A 835 8.08 -36.48 -13.41
N LEU A 836 7.30 -35.47 -13.05
CA LEU A 836 5.89 -35.34 -13.42
C LEU A 836 5.67 -33.96 -14.06
N PRO A 837 4.80 -33.84 -15.09
CA PRO A 837 4.39 -32.55 -15.63
C PRO A 837 3.37 -31.91 -14.66
N GLN A 838 3.85 -31.50 -13.47
CA GLN A 838 3.04 -31.09 -12.32
C GLN A 838 2.03 -29.99 -12.68
N LYS A 839 2.46 -28.97 -13.43
CA LYS A 839 1.58 -27.87 -13.85
C LYS A 839 0.46 -28.34 -14.78
N GLN A 840 0.77 -29.20 -15.75
CA GLN A 840 -0.21 -29.81 -16.67
C GLN A 840 -1.18 -30.74 -15.92
N LEU A 841 -0.68 -31.49 -14.94
CA LEU A 841 -1.49 -32.38 -14.11
C LEU A 841 -2.44 -31.62 -13.18
N LEU A 842 -2.00 -30.49 -12.60
CA LEU A 842 -2.86 -29.63 -11.79
C LEU A 842 -3.93 -28.91 -12.62
N GLY A 843 -3.60 -28.52 -13.86
CA GLY A 843 -4.56 -27.91 -14.80
C GLY A 843 -5.61 -28.86 -15.37
N ASP A 844 -5.52 -30.17 -15.12
CA ASP A 844 -6.50 -31.14 -15.62
C ASP A 844 -7.74 -31.26 -14.71
N LYS A 845 -8.93 -31.18 -15.30
CA LYS A 845 -10.23 -31.32 -14.59
C LYS A 845 -10.40 -32.64 -13.80
N ARG A 846 -9.65 -33.69 -14.14
CA ARG A 846 -9.63 -34.98 -13.43
C ARG A 846 -8.82 -34.93 -12.14
N MET A 847 -7.93 -33.95 -11.97
CA MET A 847 -7.22 -33.74 -10.72
C MET A 847 -8.20 -33.28 -9.63
N LYS A 848 -8.12 -33.93 -8.46
CA LYS A 848 -9.03 -33.69 -7.34
C LYS A 848 -8.35 -33.03 -6.15
N ALA A 849 -7.13 -33.46 -5.82
CA ALA A 849 -6.36 -32.93 -4.70
C ALA A 849 -4.85 -33.04 -4.96
N PHE A 850 -4.05 -32.29 -4.19
CA PHE A 850 -2.59 -32.33 -4.23
C PHE A 850 -1.99 -32.53 -2.84
N ILE A 851 -1.33 -33.67 -2.62
CA ILE A 851 -0.54 -33.97 -1.42
C ILE A 851 0.88 -33.42 -1.63
N THR A 852 1.34 -32.50 -0.78
CA THR A 852 2.58 -31.77 -1.05
C THR A 852 3.31 -31.28 0.20
N HIS A 853 4.64 -31.14 0.08
CA HIS A 853 5.50 -30.40 1.00
C HIS A 853 5.21 -28.88 1.11
N VAL A 854 4.25 -28.35 0.35
CA VAL A 854 3.82 -26.94 0.33
C VAL A 854 4.92 -25.91 0.04
N GLY A 855 5.97 -26.28 -0.70
CA GLY A 855 6.93 -25.31 -1.25
C GLY A 855 6.24 -24.32 -2.19
N LEU A 856 6.61 -23.04 -2.09
CA LEU A 856 5.81 -21.90 -2.59
C LEU A 856 5.31 -22.00 -4.03
N ASN A 857 6.17 -22.37 -4.99
CA ASN A 857 5.77 -22.49 -6.39
C ASN A 857 4.66 -23.54 -6.57
N SER A 858 4.72 -24.66 -5.84
CA SER A 858 3.71 -25.73 -5.89
C SER A 858 2.40 -25.34 -5.20
N LEU A 859 2.47 -24.49 -4.17
CA LEU A 859 1.28 -23.84 -3.59
C LEU A 859 0.63 -22.90 -4.61
N MET A 860 1.41 -22.01 -5.23
CA MET A 860 0.91 -21.06 -6.24
C MET A 860 0.32 -21.76 -7.48
N GLU A 861 0.94 -22.83 -7.98
CA GLU A 861 0.39 -23.67 -9.06
C GLU A 861 -0.97 -24.27 -8.68
N SER A 862 -1.09 -24.86 -7.48
CA SER A 862 -2.34 -25.49 -7.03
C SER A 862 -3.47 -24.46 -6.85
N ILE A 863 -3.16 -23.28 -6.31
CA ILE A 863 -4.11 -22.18 -6.19
C ILE A 863 -4.53 -21.67 -7.58
N HIS A 864 -3.59 -21.53 -8.52
CA HIS A 864 -3.89 -21.04 -9.86
C HIS A 864 -4.85 -21.96 -10.63
N GLU A 865 -4.70 -23.27 -10.52
CA GLU A 865 -5.59 -24.25 -11.15
C GLU A 865 -6.84 -24.61 -10.29
N GLY A 866 -6.98 -24.02 -9.10
CA GLY A 866 -8.13 -24.24 -8.22
C GLY A 866 -8.20 -25.66 -7.63
N VAL A 867 -7.05 -26.29 -7.41
CA VAL A 867 -6.91 -27.64 -6.84
C VAL A 867 -6.62 -27.55 -5.33
N PRO A 868 -7.44 -28.19 -4.46
CA PRO A 868 -7.24 -28.16 -3.02
C PRO A 868 -6.13 -29.11 -2.53
N LEU A 869 -5.68 -28.89 -1.30
CA LEU A 869 -4.37 -29.34 -0.81
C LEU A 869 -4.43 -30.24 0.44
N VAL A 870 -3.54 -31.23 0.50
CA VAL A 870 -3.09 -31.84 1.76
C VAL A 870 -1.62 -31.47 1.95
N GLY A 871 -1.38 -30.46 2.79
CA GLY A 871 -0.06 -29.92 3.08
C GLY A 871 0.66 -30.70 4.17
N ILE A 872 1.93 -31.01 3.94
CA ILE A 872 2.81 -31.72 4.90
C ILE A 872 4.16 -30.97 4.92
N PRO A 873 4.26 -29.81 5.60
CA PRO A 873 5.45 -28.98 5.61
C PRO A 873 6.63 -29.70 6.27
N LEU A 874 7.82 -29.59 5.66
CA LEU A 874 9.02 -30.29 6.11
C LEU A 874 10.04 -29.34 6.79
N PHE A 875 10.29 -28.16 6.20
CA PHE A 875 11.25 -27.15 6.68
C PHE A 875 11.09 -25.80 5.95
N ALA A 876 11.79 -24.75 6.44
CA ALA A 876 11.87 -23.42 5.82
C ALA A 876 10.48 -22.78 5.56
N ASP A 877 10.27 -22.17 4.38
CA ASP A 877 9.06 -21.41 4.01
C ASP A 877 7.78 -22.24 4.03
N GLN A 878 7.90 -23.56 4.04
CA GLN A 878 6.79 -24.50 3.99
C GLN A 878 5.86 -24.35 5.20
N LEU A 879 6.37 -23.98 6.38
CA LEU A 879 5.53 -23.77 7.57
C LEU A 879 4.69 -22.49 7.46
N HIS A 880 5.26 -21.42 6.91
CA HIS A 880 4.50 -20.22 6.54
C HIS A 880 3.41 -20.54 5.50
N ASN A 881 3.79 -21.25 4.43
CA ASN A 881 2.90 -21.66 3.34
C ASN A 881 1.77 -22.60 3.84
N ALA A 882 2.04 -23.44 4.84
CA ALA A 882 1.04 -24.26 5.52
C ALA A 882 0.03 -23.42 6.31
N GLY A 883 0.49 -22.38 7.00
CA GLY A 883 -0.38 -21.38 7.63
C GLY A 883 -1.34 -20.73 6.62
N ILE A 884 -0.85 -20.38 5.43
CA ILE A 884 -1.66 -19.85 4.32
C ILE A 884 -2.77 -20.82 3.91
N ILE A 885 -2.48 -22.13 3.81
CA ILE A 885 -3.48 -23.15 3.42
C ILE A 885 -4.66 -23.18 4.41
N ARG A 886 -4.38 -23.10 5.72
CA ARG A 886 -5.44 -23.01 6.75
C ARG A 886 -6.17 -21.66 6.68
N LYS A 887 -5.42 -20.54 6.64
CA LYS A 887 -5.97 -19.17 6.61
C LYS A 887 -6.91 -18.95 5.43
N ARG A 888 -6.55 -19.44 4.25
CA ARG A 888 -7.30 -19.31 2.99
C ARG A 888 -8.28 -20.47 2.77
N GLN A 889 -8.41 -21.43 3.70
CA GLN A 889 -9.32 -22.59 3.62
C GLN A 889 -9.25 -23.37 2.29
N ILE A 890 -8.05 -23.53 1.73
CA ILE A 890 -7.79 -24.23 0.46
C ILE A 890 -7.28 -25.67 0.65
N GLY A 891 -7.20 -26.14 1.89
CA GLY A 891 -6.79 -27.51 2.20
C GLY A 891 -6.61 -27.79 3.69
N ILE A 892 -6.04 -28.95 3.99
CA ILE A 892 -5.67 -29.40 5.35
C ILE A 892 -4.15 -29.46 5.46
N VAL A 893 -3.62 -29.26 6.67
CA VAL A 893 -2.19 -29.37 6.98
C VAL A 893 -1.97 -30.41 8.06
N ILE A 894 -1.13 -31.41 7.78
CA ILE A 894 -0.70 -32.45 8.72
C ILE A 894 0.74 -32.16 9.16
N ASP A 895 0.99 -32.18 10.47
CA ASP A 895 2.32 -32.06 11.03
C ASP A 895 3.15 -33.32 10.74
N LYS A 896 4.35 -33.17 10.14
CA LYS A 896 5.21 -34.32 9.80
C LYS A 896 5.63 -35.18 11.00
N ARG A 897 5.57 -34.64 12.22
CA ARG A 897 5.85 -35.38 13.47
C ARG A 897 4.78 -36.40 13.84
N ASN A 898 3.56 -36.25 13.28
CA ASN A 898 2.39 -37.03 13.65
C ASN A 898 1.57 -37.43 12.41
N ILE A 899 2.22 -38.01 11.40
CA ILE A 899 1.52 -38.60 10.25
C ILE A 899 1.10 -40.03 10.63
N THR A 900 -0.20 -40.31 10.58
CA THR A 900 -0.77 -41.65 10.77
C THR A 900 -1.60 -42.05 9.55
N VAL A 901 -1.92 -43.35 9.42
CA VAL A 901 -2.81 -43.82 8.35
C VAL A 901 -4.19 -43.16 8.48
N GLU A 902 -4.70 -43.07 9.69
CA GLU A 902 -6.01 -42.48 9.99
C GLU A 902 -6.05 -41.00 9.64
N ASN A 903 -5.11 -40.17 10.15
CA ASN A 903 -5.21 -38.73 9.93
C ASN A 903 -4.89 -38.33 8.48
N LEU A 904 -4.03 -39.06 7.78
CA LEU A 904 -3.78 -38.86 6.36
C LEU A 904 -4.99 -39.29 5.50
N ARG A 905 -5.62 -40.44 5.82
CA ARG A 905 -6.84 -40.91 5.15
C ARG A 905 -8.01 -39.93 5.35
N ASN A 906 -8.24 -39.51 6.60
CA ASN A 906 -9.32 -38.58 6.94
C ASN A 906 -9.10 -37.19 6.34
N SER A 907 -7.87 -36.67 6.37
CA SER A 907 -7.53 -35.37 5.75
C SER A 907 -7.70 -35.41 4.23
N LEU A 908 -7.26 -36.50 3.58
CA LEU A 908 -7.46 -36.68 2.14
C LEU A 908 -8.95 -36.79 1.80
N ASN A 909 -9.73 -37.53 2.60
CA ASN A 909 -11.18 -37.67 2.40
C ASN A 909 -11.93 -36.33 2.52
N ASP A 910 -11.65 -35.53 3.55
CA ASP A 910 -12.26 -34.20 3.70
C ASP A 910 -11.82 -33.26 2.55
N VAL A 911 -10.56 -33.28 2.12
CA VAL A 911 -10.08 -32.48 0.98
C VAL A 911 -10.68 -32.92 -0.37
N LEU A 912 -11.02 -34.20 -0.54
CA LEU A 912 -11.64 -34.74 -1.76
C LEU A 912 -13.14 -34.47 -1.86
N TYR A 913 -13.86 -34.59 -0.74
CA TYR A 913 -15.33 -34.68 -0.73
C TYR A 913 -16.03 -33.52 0.02
N ASN A 914 -15.29 -32.65 0.71
CA ASN A 914 -15.85 -31.42 1.30
C ASN A 914 -15.64 -30.24 0.35
N ASP A 915 -16.71 -29.89 -0.37
CA ASP A 915 -16.69 -28.88 -1.43
C ASP A 915 -16.11 -27.52 -1.01
N ARG A 916 -16.13 -27.17 0.30
CA ARG A 916 -15.54 -25.91 0.81
C ARG A 916 -14.12 -25.66 0.29
N TYR A 917 -13.29 -26.69 0.24
CA TYR A 917 -11.89 -26.55 -0.16
C TYR A 917 -11.77 -26.26 -1.65
N ARG A 918 -12.58 -26.94 -2.47
CA ARG A 918 -12.56 -26.78 -3.92
C ARG A 918 -13.27 -25.50 -4.38
N GLN A 919 -14.34 -25.09 -3.69
CA GLN A 919 -15.02 -23.82 -3.92
C GLN A 919 -14.08 -22.65 -3.61
N THR A 920 -13.45 -22.64 -2.45
CA THR A 920 -12.51 -21.56 -2.06
C THR A 920 -11.24 -21.55 -2.92
N ALA A 921 -10.69 -22.72 -3.27
CA ALA A 921 -9.56 -22.80 -4.21
C ALA A 921 -9.93 -22.26 -5.61
N LYS A 922 -11.12 -22.57 -6.14
CA LYS A 922 -11.63 -21.99 -7.40
C LYS A 922 -11.89 -20.48 -7.31
N MET A 923 -12.41 -20.00 -6.18
CA MET A 923 -12.62 -18.57 -5.95
C MET A 923 -11.28 -17.83 -5.99
N LEU A 924 -10.29 -18.32 -5.25
CA LEU A 924 -8.95 -17.72 -5.19
C LEU A 924 -8.22 -17.80 -6.55
N SER A 925 -8.38 -18.92 -7.27
CA SER A 925 -7.96 -19.06 -8.69
C SER A 925 -8.55 -17.94 -9.56
N ALA A 926 -9.87 -17.74 -9.50
CA ALA A 926 -10.57 -16.73 -10.29
C ALA A 926 -10.11 -15.30 -9.94
N MET A 927 -9.92 -15.00 -8.66
CA MET A 927 -9.41 -13.69 -8.21
C MET A 927 -7.98 -13.42 -8.70
N ILE A 928 -7.09 -14.43 -8.71
CA ILE A 928 -5.73 -14.29 -9.24
C ILE A 928 -5.76 -14.10 -10.76
N ARG A 929 -6.56 -14.88 -11.50
CA ARG A 929 -6.69 -14.76 -12.96
C ARG A 929 -7.37 -13.45 -13.41
N LYS A 930 -8.27 -12.89 -12.59
CA LYS A 930 -8.89 -11.57 -12.80
C LYS A 930 -8.06 -10.39 -12.24
N ASN A 931 -6.90 -10.61 -11.63
CA ASN A 931 -6.10 -9.53 -11.03
C ASN A 931 -5.71 -8.47 -12.10
N PRO A 932 -6.08 -7.19 -11.93
CA PRO A 932 -5.78 -6.15 -12.92
C PRO A 932 -4.27 -5.87 -13.08
N ASN A 933 -3.44 -6.24 -12.10
CA ASN A 933 -1.99 -6.06 -12.14
C ASN A 933 -1.29 -7.31 -12.71
N ASN A 934 -1.02 -7.31 -14.02
CA ASN A 934 -0.24 -8.35 -14.68
C ASN A 934 1.22 -8.37 -14.16
N PRO A 935 1.70 -9.46 -13.50
CA PRO A 935 3.02 -9.48 -12.86
C PRO A 935 4.19 -9.24 -13.81
N THR A 936 4.11 -9.77 -15.04
CA THR A 936 5.16 -9.63 -16.08
C THR A 936 5.33 -8.17 -16.50
N LYS A 937 4.22 -7.46 -16.78
CA LYS A 937 4.24 -6.03 -17.12
C LYS A 937 4.70 -5.19 -15.93
N THR A 938 4.29 -5.53 -14.71
CA THR A 938 4.75 -4.86 -13.48
C THR A 938 6.27 -5.01 -13.32
N PHE A 939 6.80 -6.23 -13.41
CA PHE A 939 8.22 -6.52 -13.30
C PHE A 939 9.07 -5.72 -14.30
N LEU A 940 8.74 -5.78 -15.59
CA LEU A 940 9.44 -5.01 -16.63
C LEU A 940 9.44 -3.50 -16.33
N LYS A 941 8.26 -2.92 -16.11
CA LYS A 941 8.11 -1.48 -15.83
C LYS A 941 8.93 -0.99 -14.64
N TYR A 942 9.09 -1.81 -13.59
CA TYR A 942 9.88 -1.44 -12.42
C TYR A 942 11.40 -1.59 -12.64
N VAL A 943 11.83 -2.51 -13.51
CA VAL A 943 13.22 -2.62 -13.97
C VAL A 943 13.58 -1.43 -14.87
N GLU A 944 12.76 -1.14 -15.87
CA GLU A 944 12.93 0.00 -16.78
C GLU A 944 12.95 1.34 -16.04
N PHE A 945 12.01 1.56 -15.11
CA PHE A 945 11.95 2.79 -14.32
C PHE A 945 13.17 2.96 -13.40
N ALA A 946 13.67 1.89 -12.79
CA ALA A 946 14.89 1.97 -11.98
C ALA A 946 16.08 2.38 -12.85
N ALA A 947 16.31 1.72 -13.99
CA ALA A 947 17.41 2.04 -14.90
C ALA A 947 17.32 3.49 -15.43
N GLN A 948 16.11 3.99 -15.71
CA GLN A 948 15.89 5.39 -16.09
C GLN A 948 16.16 6.39 -14.95
N PHE A 949 15.98 5.98 -13.70
CA PHE A 949 16.16 6.84 -12.51
C PHE A 949 17.02 6.15 -11.43
N PRO A 950 18.35 6.01 -11.63
CA PRO A 950 19.22 5.18 -10.77
C PRO A 950 19.19 5.49 -9.26
N ASN A 951 18.86 6.73 -8.89
CA ASN A 951 18.82 7.18 -7.50
C ASN A 951 17.43 6.98 -6.84
N VAL A 952 16.44 6.36 -7.51
CA VAL A 952 15.08 6.16 -6.94
C VAL A 952 15.12 5.43 -5.60
N GLY A 953 16.05 4.51 -5.39
CA GLY A 953 16.25 3.84 -4.10
C GLY A 953 16.55 4.79 -2.95
N GLU A 954 17.21 5.92 -3.19
CA GLU A 954 17.58 6.89 -2.16
C GLU A 954 16.33 7.71 -1.73
N TYR A 955 15.49 8.14 -2.70
CA TYR A 955 14.20 8.79 -2.42
C TYR A 955 13.16 7.88 -1.75
N LEU A 956 13.30 6.56 -1.86
CA LEU A 956 12.42 5.56 -1.25
C LEU A 956 13.01 4.93 0.02
N GLN A 957 14.13 5.44 0.55
CA GLN A 957 14.74 4.95 1.78
C GLN A 957 13.91 5.35 3.01
N LEU A 958 13.71 4.42 3.94
CA LEU A 958 13.03 4.70 5.21
C LEU A 958 14.06 5.19 6.24
N GLN A 959 13.79 6.32 6.90
CA GLN A 959 14.70 6.86 7.92
C GLN A 959 14.94 5.89 9.10
N SER A 960 14.07 4.90 9.30
CA SER A 960 14.26 3.79 10.25
C SER A 960 15.49 2.91 9.97
N THR A 961 16.11 2.96 8.78
CA THR A 961 17.42 2.32 8.56
C THR A 961 18.57 3.04 9.28
N ASN A 962 18.34 4.29 9.70
CA ASN A 962 19.35 5.21 10.22
C ASN A 962 19.16 5.47 11.73
N LEU A 963 18.23 4.76 12.38
CA LEU A 963 17.94 4.85 13.82
C LEU A 963 18.56 3.67 14.56
N SER A 964 19.04 3.91 15.78
CA SER A 964 19.36 2.82 16.71
C SER A 964 18.10 2.10 17.19
N SER A 965 18.23 0.88 17.72
CA SER A 965 17.11 0.17 18.37
C SER A 965 16.47 0.97 19.50
N VAL A 966 17.23 1.85 20.18
CA VAL A 966 16.71 2.70 21.26
C VAL A 966 15.71 3.72 20.70
N GLU A 967 16.12 4.49 19.69
CA GLU A 967 15.30 5.52 19.04
C GLU A 967 14.12 4.92 18.26
N TYR A 968 14.36 3.80 17.56
CA TYR A 968 13.34 3.10 16.77
C TYR A 968 12.18 2.59 17.63
N PHE A 969 12.45 2.13 18.85
CA PHE A 969 11.43 1.75 19.84
C PHE A 969 11.06 2.90 20.81
N CYS A 970 11.60 4.11 20.62
CA CYS A 970 11.41 5.29 21.49
C CYS A 970 11.72 5.04 22.97
N ILE A 971 12.66 4.15 23.29
CA ILE A 971 13.04 3.76 24.66
C ILE A 971 13.67 4.95 25.40
N ASP A 972 14.40 5.79 24.68
CA ASP A 972 14.94 7.10 25.08
C ASP A 972 13.86 8.07 25.56
N ILE A 973 12.62 7.95 25.07
CA ILE A 973 11.47 8.77 25.46
C ILE A 973 10.66 8.09 26.57
N ILE A 974 10.41 6.78 26.43
CA ILE A 974 9.54 6.00 27.32
C ILE A 974 10.14 5.88 28.72
N VAL A 975 11.45 5.62 28.85
CA VAL A 975 12.07 5.40 30.17
C VAL A 975 12.06 6.68 31.03
N PRO A 976 12.48 7.87 30.54
CA PRO A 976 12.33 9.11 31.31
C PRO A 976 10.88 9.46 31.62
N PHE A 977 9.93 9.21 30.71
CA PHE A 977 8.51 9.47 30.95
C PHE A 977 7.95 8.61 32.10
N ILE A 978 8.27 7.29 32.11
CA ILE A 978 7.87 6.39 33.20
C ILE A 978 8.52 6.82 34.52
N PHE A 979 9.79 7.22 34.52
CA PHE A 979 10.47 7.72 35.71
C PHE A 979 9.76 8.96 36.29
N ILE A 980 9.47 9.97 35.45
CA ILE A 980 8.73 11.17 35.85
C ILE A 980 7.34 10.82 36.40
N ALA A 981 6.60 9.91 35.75
CA ALA A 981 5.29 9.48 36.21
C ALA A 981 5.34 8.81 37.59
N ILE A 982 6.32 7.92 37.83
CA ILE A 982 6.55 7.29 39.14
C ILE A 982 6.92 8.34 40.20
N THR A 983 7.79 9.29 39.86
CA THR A 983 8.15 10.40 40.76
C THR A 983 6.94 11.26 41.15
N LEU A 984 6.08 11.62 40.18
CA LEU A 984 4.85 12.37 40.44
C LEU A 984 3.88 11.57 41.32
N LEU A 985 3.65 10.29 41.03
CA LEU A 985 2.79 9.42 41.85
C LEU A 985 3.30 9.30 43.29
N TYR A 986 4.62 9.18 43.48
CA TYR A 986 5.23 9.19 44.82
C TYR A 986 4.97 10.50 45.56
N PHE A 987 5.15 11.66 44.92
CA PHE A 987 4.85 12.95 45.56
C PHE A 987 3.36 13.15 45.85
N CYS A 988 2.46 12.75 44.95
CA CYS A 988 1.02 12.76 45.19
C CYS A 988 0.62 11.86 46.38
N PHE A 989 1.20 10.67 46.49
CA PHE A 989 0.98 9.77 47.63
C PHE A 989 1.49 10.36 48.94
N LYS A 990 2.68 10.97 48.95
CA LYS A 990 3.24 11.64 50.13
C LYS A 990 2.40 12.87 50.54
N ALA A 991 1.88 13.64 49.58
CA ALA A 991 0.96 14.74 49.85
C ALA A 991 -0.38 14.25 50.45
N LEU A 992 -0.96 13.17 49.91
CA LEU A 992 -2.16 12.55 50.44
C LEU A 992 -1.97 12.06 51.89
N LEU A 993 -0.86 11.41 52.20
CA LEU A 993 -0.53 11.00 53.58
C LEU A 993 -0.42 12.20 54.53
N ILE A 994 0.17 13.32 54.09
CA ILE A 994 0.25 14.55 54.90
C ILE A 994 -1.13 15.18 55.12
N ILE A 995 -2.00 15.14 54.12
CA ILE A 995 -3.40 15.62 54.23
C ILE A 995 -4.17 14.74 55.22
N LEU A 996 -4.12 13.41 55.06
CA LEU A 996 -4.79 12.47 55.96
C LEU A 996 -4.30 12.58 57.41
N ALA A 997 -2.99 12.73 57.62
CA ALA A 997 -2.42 12.95 58.95
C ALA A 997 -2.93 14.26 59.59
N LYS A 998 -3.02 15.35 58.81
CA LYS A 998 -3.61 16.62 59.28
C LYS A 998 -5.11 16.51 59.54
N CYS A 999 -5.86 15.75 58.75
CA CYS A 999 -7.28 15.50 58.98
C CYS A 999 -7.50 14.73 60.30
N MET A 1000 -6.76 13.63 60.53
CA MET A 1000 -6.85 12.87 61.79
C MET A 1000 -6.40 13.70 63.01
N GLN A 1001 -5.37 14.55 62.88
CA GLN A 1001 -4.97 15.49 63.93
C GLN A 1001 -6.07 16.52 64.23
N ARG A 1002 -6.86 16.92 63.22
CA ARG A 1002 -7.98 17.84 63.39
C ARG A 1002 -9.18 17.16 64.04
N GLU A 1003 -9.61 16.00 63.56
CA GLU A 1003 -10.66 15.19 64.20
C GLU A 1003 -10.32 14.78 65.65
N ALA A 1004 -9.03 14.61 65.98
CA ALA A 1004 -8.59 14.40 67.34
C ALA A 1004 -8.75 15.66 68.19
N LYS A 1005 -8.39 16.84 67.66
CA LYS A 1005 -8.52 18.12 68.38
C LYS A 1005 -9.97 18.53 68.57
N ASP A 1006 -10.80 18.36 67.55
CA ASP A 1006 -12.25 18.60 67.55
C ASP A 1006 -13.04 17.58 68.43
N LYS A 1007 -12.33 16.71 69.19
CA LYS A 1007 -12.86 15.79 70.22
C LYS A 1007 -12.29 16.03 71.62
N PHE A 1008 -11.39 17.02 71.78
CA PHE A 1008 -10.81 17.44 73.06
C PHE A 1008 -11.14 18.90 73.43
N GLU A 1009 -11.80 19.63 72.54
CA GLU A 1009 -12.50 20.90 72.80
C GLU A 1009 -14.01 20.64 72.97
#